data_AF-A0A4Z2CG45-F1
#
_entry.id   AF-A0A4Z2CG45-F1
#
_cell.length_a   1.000
_cell.length_b   1.000
_cell.length_c   1.000
_cell.angle_alpha   90.00
_cell.angle_beta   90.00
_cell.angle_gamma   90.00
#
_symmetry.space_group_name_H-M   'P 1'
#
loop_
_entity.id
_entity.type
_entity.pdbx_description
1 polymer ?
#
loop_
_entity_poly.entity_id
_entity_poly.type
_entity_poly.pdbx_seq_one_letter_code
_entity_poly.pdbx_strand_id
1 'polypeptide(L)'
;MSLHISLRLLLLFCLEGSRRGQPGAQADEVPSASKTLVWGPGLHANIVLPARFFYIQAVDSSGRNFTTSPGEKTFEVKITSPGEHLTRIWLQVLDRKDGSFLVRYRMYSTYPEIHIHILLKNEHVANSPFILEGPVYHEGCDCPQPSGPVWEAHMRCPDSFPQIDRDLSAFPNVDPDRIAQEIPQRFGQRQSLCHYTVKDNKVYVTTFGEHVGFRIFTDSILLSLTRKVWLPDVEFFVNLGDWPLEKRKLTDKIHPIFSWCGSNNTQDIVMPTYDLTESVLETMGRPTRARRGQRKTPQAFWRGRDSRQERLELVKLSRAHPDMIDAAFTNFFFFKHDESLYGPLVKHVSFFDFFKYKYQINIDGTVAAYRLPYLLAGDSVVLKQDSGYYEHFYNELRPWEHYIPVRADLGDLLDKIQWARSHDEEVKKIALAGQQFARNHLMGDKILCYYYKLFKQYAQLQITEPQVRLGMERVEQPTDDLFPCSCHRKRVKVKVPFGTKFLDAALCIPTSAKDAETAVTLTHGAGGDMDFKQLVSLAHALASAGFICMRFTCKCLNLGYRVKAYHAVWNYLKTLEKFTIKHIFVGGRSMGSRAAVALARQLSDSEPEEAVQGVLCLSFPLHPPGRTHDHRQRSEDLRALLEHLPVLFVSGTEDHMCDRVLFEETVKEMKAGVDVFWLKGANHGLTVKGRTEDSVMDEVNLQVLTWLNKQGV
;
A
#
# COMPACT_ATOMS: atom_id res chain seq x y z
N MET A 1 -84.87 -39.48 -27.81
CA MET A 1 -84.25 -39.13 -29.11
C MET A 1 -82.75 -39.11 -28.88
N SER A 2 -82.11 -40.28 -28.82
CA SER A 2 -81.42 -40.95 -29.96
C SER A 2 -80.17 -40.15 -30.38
N LEU A 3 -78.92 -40.62 -30.27
CA LEU A 3 -78.38 -41.99 -30.36
C LEU A 3 -76.92 -42.06 -29.80
N HIS A 4 -76.59 -43.16 -29.09
CA HIS A 4 -75.29 -43.86 -28.85
C HIS A 4 -74.00 -43.10 -28.41
N ILE A 5 -73.30 -43.37 -27.27
CA ILE A 5 -72.71 -44.60 -26.66
C ILE A 5 -71.68 -45.30 -27.59
N SER A 6 -70.35 -45.15 -27.45
CA SER A 6 -69.39 -45.76 -26.50
C SER A 6 -67.97 -45.18 -26.81
N LEU A 7 -67.01 -44.99 -25.90
CA LEU A 7 -66.22 -46.05 -25.25
C LEU A 7 -65.31 -45.46 -24.13
N ARG A 8 -65.31 -46.16 -22.98
CA ARG A 8 -64.41 -46.28 -21.79
C ARG A 8 -63.13 -45.40 -21.69
N LEU A 9 -62.81 -44.72 -20.58
CA LEU A 9 -62.47 -45.08 -19.17
C LEU A 9 -60.96 -45.39 -18.92
N LEU A 10 -60.42 -44.81 -17.82
CA LEU A 10 -59.11 -45.01 -17.12
C LEU A 10 -57.86 -44.35 -17.76
N LEU A 11 -56.89 -43.73 -17.06
CA LEU A 11 -56.65 -43.37 -15.65
C LEU A 11 -55.48 -42.35 -15.61
N LEU A 12 -55.45 -41.47 -14.58
CA LEU A 12 -54.32 -40.72 -13.97
C LEU A 12 -53.11 -40.24 -14.82
N PHE A 13 -52.80 -38.94 -14.78
CA PHE A 13 -51.65 -38.37 -14.03
C PHE A 13 -51.59 -36.83 -14.15
N CYS A 14 -51.56 -36.18 -12.97
CA CYS A 14 -50.99 -34.86 -12.62
C CYS A 14 -51.12 -33.65 -13.57
N LEU A 15 -51.81 -32.60 -13.10
CA LEU A 15 -51.20 -31.36 -12.60
C LEU A 15 -52.29 -30.38 -12.18
N GLU A 16 -52.36 -30.11 -10.87
CA GLU A 16 -53.19 -29.07 -10.28
C GLU A 16 -52.70 -27.69 -10.75
N GLY A 17 -53.48 -27.07 -11.63
CA GLY A 17 -53.39 -25.63 -11.90
C GLY A 17 -54.04 -24.85 -10.77
N SER A 18 -53.25 -24.46 -9.76
CA SER A 18 -53.70 -23.52 -8.73
C SER A 18 -53.37 -22.08 -9.14
N ARG A 19 -54.44 -21.28 -9.20
CA ARG A 19 -54.58 -19.83 -9.32
C ARG A 19 -53.27 -19.01 -9.30
N ARG A 20 -52.98 -18.36 -10.43
CA ARG A 20 -52.04 -17.24 -10.58
C ARG A 20 -52.33 -16.15 -9.53
N GLY A 21 -51.56 -16.12 -8.46
CA GLY A 21 -51.31 -14.91 -7.69
C GLY A 21 -50.38 -14.00 -8.50
N GLN A 22 -50.81 -12.75 -8.73
CA GLN A 22 -49.91 -11.70 -9.20
C GLN A 22 -48.83 -11.43 -8.15
N PRO A 23 -47.58 -11.18 -8.55
CA PRO A 23 -46.72 -10.25 -7.84
C PRO A 23 -46.24 -9.19 -8.81
N GLY A 24 -47.05 -8.13 -8.95
CA GLY A 24 -46.68 -6.90 -9.64
C GLY A 24 -46.69 -5.74 -8.66
N ALA A 25 -45.95 -5.85 -7.55
CA ALA A 25 -45.61 -4.68 -6.75
C ALA A 25 -44.54 -3.92 -7.53
N GLN A 26 -44.94 -2.80 -8.12
CA GLN A 26 -44.07 -1.81 -8.74
C GLN A 26 -43.11 -1.32 -7.65
N ALA A 27 -41.86 -1.82 -7.67
CA ALA A 27 -40.84 -1.42 -6.72
C ALA A 27 -40.61 0.09 -6.81
N ASP A 28 -40.48 0.75 -5.67
CA ASP A 28 -40.16 2.18 -5.60
C ASP A 28 -38.97 2.49 -6.52
N GLU A 29 -39.17 3.37 -7.52
CA GLU A 29 -38.10 3.91 -8.38
C GLU A 29 -37.10 4.81 -7.61
N VAL A 30 -37.15 4.79 -6.28
CA VAL A 30 -36.41 5.68 -5.39
C VAL A 30 -35.36 4.87 -4.63
N PRO A 31 -34.11 5.35 -4.56
CA PRO A 31 -33.10 4.75 -3.70
C PRO A 31 -33.56 4.66 -2.24
N SER A 32 -33.15 3.60 -1.55
CA SER A 32 -33.36 3.40 -0.12
C SER A 32 -32.10 3.78 0.65
N ALA A 33 -32.23 4.65 1.65
CA ALA A 33 -31.11 5.08 2.49
C ALA A 33 -30.49 3.90 3.25
N SER A 34 -31.32 3.03 3.84
CA SER A 34 -30.89 1.89 4.65
C SER A 34 -30.30 0.72 3.85
N LYS A 35 -30.62 0.61 2.55
CA LYS A 35 -30.09 -0.44 1.67
C LYS A 35 -28.92 0.01 0.79
N THR A 36 -28.76 1.33 0.59
CA THR A 36 -27.63 1.90 -0.15
C THR A 36 -26.30 1.42 0.43
N LEU A 37 -25.36 1.05 -0.43
CA LEU A 37 -24.05 0.53 0.00
C LEU A 37 -22.97 1.60 -0.17
N VAL A 38 -22.04 1.67 0.78
CA VAL A 38 -20.91 2.62 0.75
C VAL A 38 -19.63 1.88 1.12
N TRP A 39 -18.57 2.01 0.30
CA TRP A 39 -17.29 1.35 0.55
C TRP A 39 -16.13 2.08 -0.13
N GLY A 40 -14.91 1.94 0.38
CA GLY A 40 -13.69 2.39 -0.30
C GLY A 40 -12.61 2.88 0.66
N PRO A 41 -11.37 3.07 0.17
CA PRO A 41 -10.22 3.42 1.00
C PRO A 41 -10.36 4.77 1.71
N GLY A 42 -11.11 5.70 1.13
CA GLY A 42 -11.39 7.01 1.70
C GLY A 42 -12.24 6.99 2.96
N LEU A 43 -12.74 5.84 3.40
CA LEU A 43 -13.50 5.71 4.67
C LEU A 43 -12.62 5.27 5.84
N HIS A 44 -11.30 5.23 5.67
CA HIS A 44 -10.37 4.73 6.68
C HIS A 44 -9.31 5.77 7.04
N ALA A 45 -9.19 6.11 8.33
CA ALA A 45 -8.26 7.12 8.84
C ALA A 45 -6.80 6.82 8.45
N ASN A 46 -6.39 5.56 8.61
CA ASN A 46 -5.01 5.09 8.44
C ASN A 46 -4.54 4.97 6.97
N ILE A 47 -5.45 5.09 5.99
CA ILE A 47 -5.08 5.08 4.56
C ILE A 47 -4.75 6.51 4.11
N VAL A 48 -3.49 6.78 3.77
CA VAL A 48 -3.05 8.11 3.32
C VAL A 48 -2.91 8.11 1.80
N LEU A 49 -3.75 8.90 1.12
CA LEU A 49 -3.75 9.04 -0.34
C LEU A 49 -3.72 10.53 -0.75
N PRO A 50 -3.10 10.85 -1.90
CA PRO A 50 -3.18 12.20 -2.49
C PRO A 50 -4.60 12.72 -2.68
N ALA A 51 -5.50 11.83 -3.11
CA ALA A 51 -6.94 12.00 -3.06
C ALA A 51 -7.57 10.73 -2.51
N ARG A 52 -8.37 10.90 -1.45
CA ARG A 52 -9.16 9.84 -0.85
C ARG A 52 -10.42 9.64 -1.67
N PHE A 53 -10.90 8.41 -1.76
CA PHE A 53 -12.10 8.11 -2.55
C PHE A 53 -12.89 6.94 -1.97
N PHE A 54 -14.19 6.94 -2.23
CA PHE A 54 -15.10 5.85 -1.91
C PHE A 54 -16.27 5.83 -2.90
N TYR A 55 -17.02 4.74 -2.89
CA TYR A 55 -18.15 4.51 -3.78
C TYR A 55 -19.45 4.49 -3.00
N ILE A 56 -20.53 4.91 -3.67
CA ILE A 56 -21.90 4.76 -3.20
C ILE A 56 -22.65 3.98 -4.29
N GLN A 57 -23.28 2.86 -3.94
CA GLN A 57 -24.19 2.12 -4.82
C GLN A 57 -25.63 2.40 -4.37
N ALA A 58 -26.42 3.02 -5.24
CA ALA A 58 -27.85 3.18 -4.98
C ALA A 58 -28.53 1.81 -5.06
N VAL A 59 -29.37 1.53 -4.08
CA VAL A 59 -30.12 0.27 -3.94
C VAL A 59 -31.57 0.61 -3.61
N ASP A 60 -32.52 -0.10 -4.23
CA ASP A 60 -33.95 0.09 -3.94
C ASP A 60 -34.37 -0.55 -2.60
N SER A 61 -35.62 -0.33 -2.20
CA SER A 61 -36.17 -0.89 -0.95
C SER A 61 -36.19 -2.42 -0.93
N SER A 62 -36.20 -3.08 -2.10
CA SER A 62 -36.14 -4.53 -2.25
C SER A 62 -34.72 -5.10 -2.22
N GLY A 63 -33.69 -4.26 -2.15
CA GLY A 63 -32.28 -4.69 -2.14
C GLY A 63 -31.66 -4.87 -3.54
N ARG A 64 -32.30 -4.37 -4.60
CA ARG A 64 -31.75 -4.46 -5.96
C ARG A 64 -30.90 -3.23 -6.27
N ASN A 65 -29.71 -3.46 -6.82
CA ASN A 65 -28.81 -2.39 -7.25
C ASN A 65 -29.42 -1.64 -8.45
N PHE A 66 -29.38 -0.31 -8.39
CA PHE A 66 -29.63 0.50 -9.56
C PHE A 66 -28.55 0.22 -10.61
N THR A 67 -28.97 0.10 -11.87
CA THR A 67 -28.08 -0.06 -13.04
C THR A 67 -28.04 1.19 -13.92
N THR A 68 -28.78 2.23 -13.52
CA THR A 68 -28.90 3.54 -14.17
C THR A 68 -28.87 4.63 -13.11
N SER A 69 -28.47 5.85 -13.50
CA SER A 69 -28.42 6.97 -12.56
C SER A 69 -29.79 7.27 -11.95
N PRO A 70 -29.91 7.36 -10.60
CA PRO A 70 -31.07 7.93 -9.93
C PRO A 70 -31.07 9.47 -9.88
N GLY A 71 -30.07 10.14 -10.49
CA GLY A 71 -29.89 11.59 -10.51
C GLY A 71 -28.52 12.04 -9.99
N GLU A 72 -27.96 13.13 -10.54
CA GLU A 72 -26.63 13.62 -10.12
C GLU A 72 -26.61 14.17 -8.69
N LYS A 73 -27.77 14.62 -8.19
CA LYS A 73 -27.94 15.20 -6.86
C LYS A 73 -28.59 14.23 -5.87
N THR A 74 -28.61 12.94 -6.17
CA THR A 74 -29.25 11.92 -5.31
C THR A 74 -28.62 11.86 -3.93
N PHE A 75 -27.29 11.90 -3.86
CA PHE A 75 -26.55 11.86 -2.60
C PHE A 75 -25.87 13.20 -2.33
N GLU A 76 -26.08 13.73 -1.14
CA GLU A 76 -25.32 14.86 -0.61
C GLU A 76 -24.20 14.32 0.29
N VAL A 77 -22.97 14.78 0.08
CA VAL A 77 -21.83 14.40 0.92
C VAL A 77 -21.27 15.65 1.59
N LYS A 78 -21.08 15.57 2.91
CA LYS A 78 -20.46 16.62 3.73
C LYS A 78 -19.34 16.00 4.55
N ILE A 79 -18.17 16.67 4.58
CA ILE A 79 -17.02 16.23 5.37
C ILE A 79 -16.66 17.33 6.36
N THR A 80 -16.69 16.99 7.65
CA THR A 80 -16.43 17.90 8.77
C THR A 80 -15.39 17.29 9.72
N SER A 81 -14.80 18.12 10.57
CA SER A 81 -13.93 17.72 11.67
C SER A 81 -14.46 18.46 12.90
N PRO A 82 -15.16 17.78 13.82
CA PRO A 82 -15.57 18.43 15.07
C PRO A 82 -14.35 19.03 15.78
N GLY A 83 -14.55 20.18 16.44
CA GLY A 83 -13.47 20.91 17.10
C GLY A 83 -12.62 21.82 16.19
N GLU A 84 -12.75 21.73 14.87
CA GLU A 84 -12.04 22.60 13.91
C GLU A 84 -12.98 23.67 13.35
N HIS A 85 -12.54 24.94 13.39
CA HIS A 85 -13.33 26.06 12.85
C HIS A 85 -13.44 26.05 11.32
N LEU A 86 -12.47 25.44 10.61
CA LEU A 86 -12.45 25.40 9.15
C LEU A 86 -11.87 24.08 8.61
N THR A 87 -12.68 23.31 7.88
CA THR A 87 -12.23 22.13 7.13
C THR A 87 -11.88 22.48 5.69
N ARG A 88 -10.59 22.58 5.38
CA ARG A 88 -10.06 22.75 4.03
C ARG A 88 -10.00 21.40 3.32
N ILE A 89 -11.15 20.97 2.84
CA ILE A 89 -11.33 19.72 2.11
C ILE A 89 -12.00 20.04 0.77
N TRP A 90 -11.32 19.72 -0.33
CA TRP A 90 -11.94 19.70 -1.64
C TRP A 90 -12.70 18.39 -1.82
N LEU A 91 -13.94 18.44 -2.29
CA LEU A 91 -14.83 17.29 -2.41
C LEU A 91 -15.52 17.30 -3.78
N GLN A 92 -15.66 16.11 -4.37
CA GLN A 92 -16.45 15.90 -5.56
C GLN A 92 -17.23 14.58 -5.50
N VAL A 93 -18.52 14.65 -5.82
CA VAL A 93 -19.40 13.49 -6.03
C VAL A 93 -19.62 13.33 -7.53
N LEU A 94 -19.31 12.15 -8.07
CA LEU A 94 -19.41 11.85 -9.49
C LEU A 94 -20.45 10.73 -9.72
N ASP A 95 -21.57 11.09 -10.33
CA ASP A 95 -22.54 10.12 -10.86
C ASP A 95 -21.95 9.40 -12.08
N ARG A 96 -21.84 8.07 -11.99
CA ARG A 96 -21.25 7.23 -13.04
C ARG A 96 -22.28 6.71 -14.04
N LYS A 97 -23.56 7.06 -13.87
CA LYS A 97 -24.67 6.68 -14.76
C LYS A 97 -24.91 5.18 -14.87
N ASP A 98 -24.47 4.41 -13.89
CA ASP A 98 -24.68 2.98 -13.75
C ASP A 98 -25.33 2.61 -12.40
N GLY A 99 -25.91 3.60 -11.72
CA GLY A 99 -26.49 3.45 -10.39
C GLY A 99 -25.47 3.59 -9.25
N SER A 100 -24.19 3.76 -9.58
CA SER A 100 -23.14 4.04 -8.60
C SER A 100 -22.56 5.45 -8.73
N PHE A 101 -21.93 5.91 -7.65
CA PHE A 101 -21.26 7.19 -7.54
C PHE A 101 -19.83 6.98 -7.05
N LEU A 102 -18.89 7.78 -7.56
CA LEU A 102 -17.54 7.90 -7.03
C LEU A 102 -17.45 9.22 -6.27
N VAL A 103 -17.18 9.14 -4.98
CA VAL A 103 -16.84 10.30 -4.16
C VAL A 103 -15.33 10.36 -4.03
N ARG A 104 -14.76 11.55 -4.27
CA ARG A 104 -13.34 11.80 -4.06
C ARG A 104 -13.14 13.10 -3.33
N TYR A 105 -12.16 13.13 -2.44
CA TYR A 105 -11.84 14.32 -1.69
C TYR A 105 -10.34 14.43 -1.41
N ARG A 106 -9.86 15.67 -1.36
CA ARG A 106 -8.47 16.01 -1.00
C ARG A 106 -8.50 16.83 0.26
N MET A 107 -7.68 16.41 1.22
CA MET A 107 -7.41 17.16 2.43
C MET A 107 -6.18 18.04 2.21
N TYR A 108 -6.25 19.28 2.65
CA TYR A 108 -5.10 20.20 2.65
C TYR A 108 -4.50 20.39 4.05
N SER A 109 -5.08 19.77 5.08
CA SER A 109 -4.56 19.75 6.45
C SER A 109 -4.79 18.38 7.08
N THR A 110 -4.03 18.09 8.13
CA THR A 110 -4.28 16.95 9.02
C THR A 110 -5.39 17.32 9.99
N TYR A 111 -6.33 16.40 10.23
CA TYR A 111 -7.46 16.60 11.15
C TYR A 111 -7.42 15.57 12.26
N PRO A 112 -7.72 15.94 13.53
CA PRO A 112 -7.72 15.00 14.66
C PRO A 112 -8.78 13.88 14.52
N GLU A 113 -9.85 14.16 13.79
CA GLU A 113 -10.91 13.23 13.43
C GLU A 113 -11.65 13.78 12.20
N ILE A 114 -12.34 12.93 11.43
CA ILE A 114 -13.17 13.37 10.30
C ILE A 114 -14.51 12.66 10.31
N HIS A 115 -15.59 13.40 10.12
CA HIS A 115 -16.95 12.89 9.97
C HIS A 115 -17.38 13.01 8.50
N ILE A 116 -17.71 11.89 7.88
CA ILE A 116 -18.21 11.82 6.50
C ILE A 116 -19.72 11.54 6.55
N HIS A 117 -20.51 12.59 6.34
CA HIS A 117 -21.96 12.53 6.23
C HIS A 117 -22.36 12.28 4.78
N ILE A 118 -23.17 11.25 4.55
CA ILE A 118 -23.72 10.88 3.24
C ILE A 118 -25.23 10.79 3.43
N LEU A 119 -25.94 11.69 2.75
CA LEU A 119 -27.37 11.89 2.94
C LEU A 119 -28.13 11.60 1.65
N LEU A 120 -29.27 10.92 1.79
CA LEU A 120 -30.31 10.80 0.79
C LEU A 120 -31.55 11.52 1.31
N LYS A 121 -31.94 12.64 0.69
CA LYS A 121 -33.07 13.48 1.14
C LYS A 121 -33.06 13.79 2.66
N ASN A 122 -31.88 14.15 3.19
CA ASN A 122 -31.59 14.42 4.61
C ASN A 122 -31.49 13.20 5.54
N GLU A 123 -31.67 11.97 5.05
CA GLU A 123 -31.47 10.75 5.83
C GLU A 123 -30.08 10.18 5.60
N HIS A 124 -29.42 9.73 6.66
CA HIS A 124 -28.14 9.05 6.57
C HIS A 124 -28.26 7.72 5.84
N VAL A 125 -27.33 7.45 4.92
CA VAL A 125 -27.27 6.18 4.18
C VAL A 125 -26.22 5.25 4.77
N ALA A 126 -26.47 3.94 4.69
CA ALA A 126 -25.58 2.92 5.26
C ALA A 126 -25.20 3.23 6.72
N ASN A 127 -23.90 3.18 7.04
CA ASN A 127 -23.35 3.48 8.36
C ASN A 127 -22.95 4.96 8.52
N SER A 128 -23.53 5.87 7.74
CA SER A 128 -23.23 7.30 7.86
C SER A 128 -23.83 7.89 9.16
N PRO A 129 -23.14 8.83 9.84
CA PRO A 129 -21.82 9.37 9.51
C PRO A 129 -20.69 8.35 9.70
N PHE A 130 -19.78 8.28 8.74
CA PHE A 130 -18.54 7.51 8.92
C PHE A 130 -17.57 8.38 9.71
N ILE A 131 -17.23 7.93 10.92
CA ILE A 131 -16.30 8.62 11.82
C ILE A 131 -14.92 7.99 11.64
N LEU A 132 -13.98 8.81 11.16
CA LEU A 132 -12.58 8.45 11.01
C LEU A 132 -11.85 8.99 12.25
N GLU A 133 -11.71 8.12 13.24
CA GLU A 133 -11.06 8.43 14.51
C GLU A 133 -9.53 8.52 14.36
N GLY A 134 -8.96 9.43 15.14
CA GLY A 134 -7.54 9.69 15.19
C GLY A 134 -7.07 10.59 14.04
N PRO A 135 -5.87 11.19 14.18
CA PRO A 135 -5.35 12.13 13.22
C PRO A 135 -5.26 11.54 11.81
N VAL A 136 -6.14 12.07 10.96
CA VAL A 136 -6.28 11.74 9.55
C VAL A 136 -5.29 12.58 8.78
N TYR A 137 -4.23 11.94 8.29
CA TYR A 137 -3.17 12.63 7.58
C TYR A 137 -3.55 13.00 6.14
N HIS A 138 -3.12 14.19 5.74
CA HIS A 138 -3.09 14.64 4.36
C HIS A 138 -1.77 14.25 3.69
N GLU A 139 -1.75 14.29 2.35
CA GLU A 139 -0.63 13.86 1.49
C GLU A 139 0.73 14.52 1.78
N GLY A 140 0.70 15.80 2.14
CA GLY A 140 1.89 16.59 2.44
C GLY A 140 2.48 16.32 3.83
N CYS A 141 1.75 15.61 4.70
CA CYS A 141 2.23 15.33 6.03
C CYS A 141 3.40 14.33 5.99
N ASP A 142 4.59 14.78 6.38
CA ASP A 142 5.72 13.89 6.67
C ASP A 142 5.52 13.19 8.02
N CYS A 143 4.78 12.08 7.98
CA CYS A 143 4.57 11.23 9.13
C CYS A 143 4.49 9.74 8.75
N PRO A 144 5.63 9.16 8.36
CA PRO A 144 5.66 7.78 7.91
C PRO A 144 5.16 6.83 9.00
N GLN A 145 4.37 5.84 8.59
CA GLN A 145 4.11 4.65 9.37
C GLN A 145 5.43 3.87 9.48
N PRO A 146 6.03 3.78 10.67
CA PRO A 146 7.34 3.14 10.81
C PRO A 146 7.34 1.62 10.58
N SER A 147 6.21 0.93 10.73
CA SER A 147 6.10 -0.50 10.42
C SER A 147 5.50 -0.72 9.03
N GLY A 148 6.31 -1.31 8.15
CA GLY A 148 5.90 -1.71 6.81
C GLY A 148 4.64 -2.59 6.77
N PRO A 149 4.60 -3.73 7.48
CA PRO A 149 3.43 -4.60 7.50
C PRO A 149 2.16 -3.92 8.02
N VAL A 150 2.28 -3.04 9.02
CA VAL A 150 1.13 -2.26 9.51
C VAL A 150 0.60 -1.33 8.42
N TRP A 151 1.50 -0.67 7.68
CA TRP A 151 1.10 0.15 6.54
C TRP A 151 0.44 -0.68 5.42
N GLU A 152 1.01 -1.83 5.07
CA GLU A 152 0.44 -2.76 4.08
C GLU A 152 -0.97 -3.22 4.48
N ALA A 153 -1.16 -3.58 5.74
CA ALA A 153 -2.46 -3.98 6.28
C ALA A 153 -3.48 -2.84 6.23
N HIS A 154 -3.07 -1.62 6.62
CA HIS A 154 -3.92 -0.43 6.52
C HIS A 154 -4.31 -0.11 5.08
N MET A 155 -3.35 -0.13 4.16
CA MET A 155 -3.56 0.11 2.72
C MET A 155 -4.29 -1.04 2.02
N ARG A 156 -4.44 -2.19 2.69
CA ARG A 156 -4.97 -3.44 2.13
C ARG A 156 -4.23 -3.82 0.85
N CYS A 157 -2.91 -3.80 0.92
CA CYS A 157 -2.07 -4.24 -0.18
C CYS A 157 -2.27 -5.73 -0.43
N PRO A 158 -2.32 -6.17 -1.71
CA PRO A 158 -2.23 -7.59 -2.04
C PRO A 158 -0.95 -8.22 -1.46
N ASP A 159 -0.97 -9.53 -1.19
CA ASP A 159 0.20 -10.23 -0.65
C ASP A 159 1.39 -10.20 -1.62
N SER A 160 1.11 -10.40 -2.91
CA SER A 160 2.09 -10.28 -4.00
C SER A 160 1.48 -9.65 -5.26
N PHE A 161 2.36 -9.29 -6.20
CA PHE A 161 1.99 -8.83 -7.53
C PHE A 161 2.66 -9.73 -8.56
N PRO A 162 1.91 -10.44 -9.43
CA PRO A 162 2.49 -11.41 -10.37
C PRO A 162 3.57 -10.82 -11.29
N GLN A 163 3.45 -9.54 -11.64
CA GLN A 163 4.47 -8.85 -12.44
C GLN A 163 5.78 -8.67 -11.68
N ILE A 164 5.73 -8.24 -10.41
CA ILE A 164 6.93 -8.06 -9.58
C ILE A 164 7.61 -9.41 -9.40
N ASP A 165 6.85 -10.44 -9.03
CA ASP A 165 7.36 -11.79 -8.81
C ASP A 165 8.07 -12.32 -10.07
N ARG A 166 7.48 -12.08 -11.26
CA ARG A 166 8.07 -12.44 -12.55
C ARG A 166 9.37 -11.70 -12.82
N ASP A 167 9.36 -10.37 -12.72
CA ASP A 167 10.52 -9.55 -13.08
C ASP A 167 11.70 -9.79 -12.13
N LEU A 168 11.43 -9.93 -10.83
CA LEU A 168 12.47 -10.18 -9.83
C LEU A 168 13.02 -11.61 -9.85
N SER A 169 12.29 -12.58 -10.42
CA SER A 169 12.77 -13.97 -10.54
C SER A 169 14.07 -14.11 -11.33
N ALA A 170 14.37 -13.16 -12.23
CA ALA A 170 15.60 -13.10 -12.99
C ALA A 170 16.82 -12.67 -12.15
N PHE A 171 16.61 -12.13 -10.94
CA PHE A 171 17.64 -11.51 -10.10
C PHE A 171 17.67 -12.11 -8.69
N PRO A 172 18.12 -13.36 -8.52
CA PRO A 172 18.10 -14.02 -7.21
C PRO A 172 18.99 -13.32 -6.16
N ASN A 173 20.01 -12.60 -6.61
CA ASN A 173 20.86 -11.75 -5.78
C ASN A 173 21.23 -10.50 -6.57
N VAL A 174 21.26 -9.36 -5.90
CA VAL A 174 21.67 -8.07 -6.43
C VAL A 174 22.84 -7.57 -5.59
N ASP A 175 23.95 -7.24 -6.25
CA ASP A 175 25.13 -6.64 -5.62
C ASP A 175 25.15 -5.13 -5.95
N PRO A 176 24.75 -4.25 -4.99
CA PRO A 176 24.80 -2.80 -5.15
C PRO A 176 26.15 -2.28 -5.65
N ASP A 177 27.26 -2.75 -5.10
CA ASP A 177 28.60 -2.25 -5.43
C ASP A 177 29.01 -2.61 -6.85
N ARG A 178 28.63 -3.81 -7.30
CA ARG A 178 28.80 -4.22 -8.69
C ARG A 178 27.95 -3.39 -9.64
N ILE A 179 26.65 -3.27 -9.39
CA ILE A 179 25.74 -2.59 -10.33
C ILE A 179 26.02 -1.08 -10.40
N ALA A 180 26.47 -0.47 -9.31
CA ALA A 180 26.88 0.93 -9.26
C ALA A 180 28.08 1.24 -10.18
N GLN A 181 28.92 0.26 -10.45
CA GLN A 181 30.05 0.38 -11.38
C GLN A 181 29.62 0.03 -12.81
N GLU A 182 28.93 -1.11 -13.00
CA GLU A 182 28.69 -1.68 -14.32
C GLU A 182 27.55 -0.98 -15.10
N ILE A 183 26.46 -0.59 -14.42
CA ILE A 183 25.30 0.02 -15.10
C ILE A 183 25.65 1.39 -15.70
N PRO A 184 26.32 2.33 -14.97
CA PRO A 184 26.74 3.60 -15.58
C PRO A 184 27.70 3.44 -16.76
N GLN A 185 28.61 2.47 -16.72
CA GLN A 185 29.53 2.20 -17.83
C GLN A 185 28.79 1.74 -19.09
N ARG A 186 27.76 0.91 -18.92
CA ARG A 186 27.01 0.34 -20.05
C ARG A 186 25.92 1.28 -20.58
N PHE A 187 25.23 2.01 -19.70
CA PHE A 187 24.02 2.76 -20.06
C PHE A 187 24.14 4.27 -19.81
N GLY A 188 25.04 4.71 -18.93
CA GLY A 188 25.07 6.09 -18.44
C GLY A 188 25.50 7.17 -19.44
N GLN A 189 26.14 6.82 -20.56
CA GLN A 189 26.59 7.82 -21.54
C GLN A 189 25.51 8.23 -22.56
N ARG A 190 24.58 7.32 -22.88
CA ARG A 190 23.62 7.50 -24.00
C ARG A 190 22.15 7.44 -23.57
N GLN A 191 21.88 6.99 -22.36
CA GLN A 191 20.52 6.81 -21.85
C GLN A 191 20.23 7.81 -20.74
N SER A 192 18.95 8.10 -20.54
CA SER A 192 18.48 8.82 -19.36
C SER A 192 18.37 7.86 -18.20
N LEU A 193 19.35 7.90 -17.29
CA LEU A 193 19.46 6.93 -16.21
C LEU A 193 19.63 7.65 -14.86
N CYS A 194 18.94 7.16 -13.85
CA CYS A 194 19.11 7.61 -12.47
C CYS A 194 19.54 6.45 -11.58
N HIS A 195 20.47 6.72 -10.67
CA HIS A 195 20.88 5.84 -9.61
C HIS A 195 20.34 6.38 -8.29
N TYR A 196 19.41 5.66 -7.67
CA TYR A 196 18.79 6.04 -6.42
C TYR A 196 19.31 5.21 -5.26
N THR A 197 19.50 5.85 -4.11
CA THR A 197 19.60 5.20 -2.80
C THR A 197 18.52 5.76 -1.89
N VAL A 198 17.69 4.89 -1.33
CA VAL A 198 16.90 5.20 -0.13
C VAL A 198 17.69 4.71 1.07
N LYS A 199 18.07 5.63 1.97
CA LYS A 199 18.82 5.32 3.19
C LYS A 199 18.22 6.07 4.37
N ASP A 200 17.90 5.36 5.45
CA ASP A 200 17.26 5.94 6.64
C ASP A 200 16.00 6.75 6.28
N ASN A 201 15.19 6.21 5.36
CA ASN A 201 13.98 6.83 4.80
C ASN A 201 14.21 8.20 4.12
N LYS A 202 15.44 8.47 3.66
CA LYS A 202 15.80 9.64 2.85
C LYS A 202 16.20 9.20 1.46
N VAL A 203 15.87 10.02 0.46
CA VAL A 203 16.10 9.72 -0.95
C VAL A 203 17.33 10.46 -1.45
N TYR A 204 18.22 9.73 -2.11
CA TYR A 204 19.45 10.24 -2.71
C TYR A 204 19.52 9.78 -4.16
N VAL A 205 20.11 10.60 -5.04
CA VAL A 205 20.16 10.29 -6.47
C VAL A 205 21.40 10.83 -7.16
N THR A 206 21.91 10.10 -8.14
CA THR A 206 22.85 10.57 -9.15
C THR A 206 22.26 10.31 -10.54
N THR A 207 22.39 11.27 -11.45
CA THR A 207 21.86 11.17 -12.81
C THR A 207 22.98 10.94 -13.83
N PHE A 208 22.70 10.17 -14.88
CA PHE A 208 23.62 9.89 -15.99
C PHE A 208 22.90 10.15 -17.32
N GLY A 209 23.61 10.75 -18.28
CA GLY A 209 23.09 11.12 -19.60
C GLY A 209 22.48 12.53 -19.68
N GLU A 210 21.87 12.87 -20.81
CA GLU A 210 21.46 14.24 -21.14
C GLU A 210 19.98 14.56 -20.82
N HIS A 211 19.07 13.58 -20.90
CA HIS A 211 17.62 13.82 -20.74
C HIS A 211 17.07 13.29 -19.42
N VAL A 212 17.59 13.80 -18.30
CA VAL A 212 17.30 13.28 -16.94
C VAL A 212 16.17 14.01 -16.23
N GLY A 213 15.54 15.02 -16.85
CA GLY A 213 14.45 15.81 -16.24
C GLY A 213 13.20 15.01 -15.87
N PHE A 214 12.97 13.86 -16.52
CA PHE A 214 11.89 12.93 -16.18
C PHE A 214 12.06 12.27 -14.80
N ARG A 215 13.21 12.46 -14.12
CA ARG A 215 13.40 12.03 -12.73
C ARG A 215 12.36 12.59 -11.78
N ILE A 216 11.72 13.73 -12.11
CA ILE A 216 10.68 14.36 -11.28
C ILE A 216 9.56 13.37 -10.91
N PHE A 217 9.20 12.44 -11.79
CA PHE A 217 8.15 11.45 -11.53
C PHE A 217 8.58 10.41 -10.50
N THR A 218 9.82 9.92 -10.62
CA THR A 218 10.42 8.98 -9.66
C THR A 218 10.68 9.66 -8.31
N ASP A 219 11.21 10.87 -8.32
CA ASP A 219 11.42 11.69 -7.13
C ASP A 219 10.09 11.89 -6.37
N SER A 220 9.03 12.29 -7.10
CA SER A 220 7.72 12.57 -6.50
C SER A 220 7.10 11.35 -5.82
N ILE A 221 7.19 10.16 -6.45
CA ILE A 221 6.62 8.94 -5.85
C ILE A 221 7.44 8.43 -4.66
N LEU A 222 8.77 8.50 -4.72
CA LEU A 222 9.64 8.15 -3.59
C LEU A 222 9.41 9.06 -2.40
N LEU A 223 9.33 10.38 -2.62
CA LEU A 223 9.00 11.34 -1.57
C LEU A 223 7.59 11.10 -1.02
N SER A 224 6.61 10.79 -1.88
CA SER A 224 5.25 10.45 -1.46
C SER A 224 5.19 9.21 -0.56
N LEU A 225 5.96 8.16 -0.89
CA LEU A 225 6.03 6.94 -0.10
C LEU A 225 6.74 7.17 1.24
N THR A 226 7.90 7.81 1.24
CA THR A 226 8.69 8.08 2.45
C THR A 226 7.99 8.98 3.47
N ARG A 227 7.00 9.79 3.06
CA ARG A 227 6.09 10.52 3.98
C ARG A 227 5.03 9.63 4.63
N LYS A 228 4.70 8.49 4.02
CA LYS A 228 3.58 7.60 4.42
C LYS A 228 4.03 6.36 5.14
N VAL A 229 5.19 5.83 4.79
CA VAL A 229 5.74 4.58 5.32
C VAL A 229 7.25 4.64 5.30
N TRP A 230 7.88 4.03 6.31
CA TRP A 230 9.33 3.85 6.31
C TRP A 230 9.70 2.82 5.24
N LEU A 231 10.41 3.26 4.20
CA LEU A 231 10.94 2.37 3.17
C LEU A 231 12.18 1.62 3.70
N PRO A 232 12.40 0.36 3.28
CA PRO A 232 13.66 -0.31 3.56
C PRO A 232 14.80 0.43 2.86
N ASP A 233 16.00 0.30 3.42
CA ASP A 233 17.20 0.76 2.74
C ASP A 233 17.35 -0.01 1.42
N VAL A 234 17.52 0.71 0.31
CA VAL A 234 17.57 0.10 -1.03
C VAL A 234 18.34 0.98 -2.02
N GLU A 235 19.10 0.34 -2.91
CA GLU A 235 19.87 1.02 -3.97
C GLU A 235 19.53 0.47 -5.36
N PHE A 236 19.08 1.29 -6.30
CA PHE A 236 18.54 0.81 -7.58
C PHE A 236 18.72 1.81 -8.72
N PHE A 237 18.61 1.30 -9.95
CA PHE A 237 18.70 2.09 -11.17
C PHE A 237 17.37 2.21 -11.88
N VAL A 238 17.06 3.41 -12.33
CA VAL A 238 15.83 3.74 -13.06
C VAL A 238 16.18 4.28 -14.43
N ASN A 239 15.69 3.60 -15.47
CA ASN A 239 15.65 4.10 -16.83
C ASN A 239 14.49 5.09 -16.96
N LEU A 240 14.80 6.31 -17.39
CA LEU A 240 13.81 7.36 -17.63
C LEU A 240 13.34 7.41 -19.09
N GLY A 241 14.00 6.69 -20.00
CA GLY A 241 13.63 6.63 -21.41
C GLY A 241 12.40 5.74 -21.66
N ASP A 242 11.81 5.89 -22.84
CA ASP A 242 10.66 5.07 -23.26
C ASP A 242 11.05 3.60 -23.44
N TRP A 243 12.21 3.33 -24.04
CA TRP A 243 12.64 1.98 -24.41
C TRP A 243 13.25 1.21 -23.23
N PRO A 244 12.82 -0.04 -22.96
CA PRO A 244 13.54 -0.91 -22.02
C PRO A 244 14.96 -1.22 -22.50
N LEU A 245 15.89 -1.42 -21.56
CA LEU A 245 17.34 -1.40 -21.80
C LEU A 245 18.01 -2.78 -21.78
N GLU A 246 17.59 -3.69 -20.89
CA GLU A 246 18.31 -4.94 -20.65
C GLU A 246 17.89 -6.04 -21.63
N LYS A 247 18.48 -6.01 -22.83
CA LYS A 247 18.21 -6.97 -23.93
C LYS A 247 19.01 -8.28 -23.86
N ARG A 248 19.90 -8.44 -22.87
CA ARG A 248 20.69 -9.66 -22.72
C ARG A 248 19.80 -10.85 -22.33
N LYS A 249 20.25 -12.06 -22.67
CA LYS A 249 19.55 -13.29 -22.29
C LYS A 249 19.79 -13.58 -20.81
N LEU A 250 18.90 -14.35 -20.19
CA LEU A 250 19.04 -14.78 -18.79
C LEU A 250 20.32 -15.59 -18.52
N THR A 251 20.91 -16.19 -19.56
CA THR A 251 22.21 -16.89 -19.47
C THR A 251 23.41 -15.94 -19.38
N ASP A 252 23.22 -14.67 -19.72
CA ASP A 252 24.26 -13.65 -19.71
C ASP A 252 24.29 -12.91 -18.37
N LYS A 253 25.30 -12.06 -18.19
CA LYS A 253 25.35 -11.13 -17.06
C LYS A 253 24.39 -9.96 -17.28
N ILE A 254 23.17 -10.08 -16.75
CA ILE A 254 22.10 -9.07 -16.80
C ILE A 254 22.18 -8.09 -15.62
N HIS A 255 21.57 -6.91 -15.78
CA HIS A 255 21.47 -5.86 -14.76
C HIS A 255 20.01 -5.58 -14.41
N PRO A 256 19.69 -5.40 -13.11
CA PRO A 256 18.37 -4.97 -12.70
C PRO A 256 18.20 -3.48 -12.99
N ILE A 257 17.33 -3.16 -13.95
CA ILE A 257 17.00 -1.79 -14.34
C ILE A 257 15.49 -1.62 -14.27
N PHE A 258 15.04 -0.63 -13.52
CA PHE A 258 13.62 -0.32 -13.41
C PHE A 258 13.22 0.54 -14.62
N SER A 259 12.17 0.14 -15.33
CA SER A 259 11.69 0.81 -16.54
C SER A 259 10.17 1.00 -16.51
N TRP A 260 9.70 2.05 -17.19
CA TRP A 260 8.26 2.34 -17.33
C TRP A 260 7.51 1.29 -18.17
N CYS A 261 8.24 0.59 -19.04
CA CYS A 261 7.69 -0.39 -19.97
C CYS A 261 8.67 -1.54 -20.12
N GLY A 262 8.15 -2.77 -20.18
CA GLY A 262 8.89 -3.97 -20.54
C GLY A 262 8.59 -4.44 -21.96
N SER A 263 9.34 -5.43 -22.43
CA SER A 263 9.08 -6.11 -23.69
C SER A 263 9.41 -7.60 -23.61
N ASN A 264 8.86 -8.39 -24.53
CA ASN A 264 9.19 -9.83 -24.66
C ASN A 264 10.69 -10.11 -24.90
N ASN A 265 11.48 -9.08 -25.21
CA ASN A 265 12.90 -9.20 -25.54
C ASN A 265 13.81 -8.53 -24.51
N THR A 266 13.30 -8.19 -23.32
CA THR A 266 14.03 -7.44 -22.28
C THR A 266 13.78 -8.01 -20.89
N GLN A 267 14.72 -7.77 -19.98
CA GLN A 267 14.69 -8.22 -18.58
C GLN A 267 14.53 -7.06 -17.58
N ASP A 268 14.10 -5.89 -18.05
CA ASP A 268 13.83 -4.74 -17.20
C ASP A 268 12.71 -5.04 -16.19
N ILE A 269 12.84 -4.50 -14.99
CA ILE A 269 11.85 -4.59 -13.92
C ILE A 269 10.81 -3.51 -14.13
N VAL A 270 9.55 -3.87 -14.35
CA VAL A 270 8.53 -2.93 -14.77
C VAL A 270 7.86 -2.27 -13.57
N MET A 271 7.86 -0.93 -13.58
CA MET A 271 7.15 -0.10 -12.62
C MET A 271 5.96 0.62 -13.28
N PRO A 272 4.99 1.14 -12.49
CA PRO A 272 3.93 2.00 -13.01
C PRO A 272 4.50 3.15 -13.82
N THR A 273 3.88 3.47 -14.95
CA THR A 273 4.35 4.50 -15.89
C THR A 273 4.34 5.88 -15.25
N TYR A 274 5.22 6.77 -15.71
CA TYR A 274 5.27 8.13 -15.16
C TYR A 274 3.92 8.86 -15.25
N ASP A 275 3.14 8.62 -16.30
CA ASP A 275 1.84 9.24 -16.51
C ASP A 275 0.79 8.72 -15.51
N LEU A 276 0.78 7.42 -15.23
CA LEU A 276 -0.10 6.84 -14.21
C LEU A 276 0.30 7.28 -12.80
N THR A 277 1.61 7.34 -12.53
CA THR A 277 2.16 7.81 -11.25
C THR A 277 1.82 9.28 -11.00
N GLU A 278 2.01 10.14 -12.01
CA GLU A 278 1.56 11.54 -11.96
C GLU A 278 0.05 11.62 -11.70
N SER A 279 -0.76 10.83 -12.40
CA SER A 279 -2.21 10.80 -12.21
C SER A 279 -2.61 10.46 -10.77
N VAL A 280 -1.91 9.52 -10.12
CA VAL A 280 -2.15 9.17 -8.72
C VAL A 280 -1.79 10.32 -7.78
N LEU A 281 -0.63 10.96 -7.99
CA LEU A 281 -0.11 12.02 -7.11
C LEU A 281 -0.86 13.36 -7.27
N GLU A 282 -1.26 13.71 -8.49
CA GLU A 282 -2.06 14.91 -8.82
C GLU A 282 -3.57 14.70 -8.59
N THR A 283 -3.95 13.82 -7.66
CA THR A 283 -5.35 13.62 -7.21
C THR A 283 -6.31 13.05 -8.23
N MET A 284 -5.82 12.28 -9.21
CA MET A 284 -6.62 11.81 -10.34
C MET A 284 -7.28 13.00 -11.07
N GLY A 285 -6.60 14.14 -11.18
CA GLY A 285 -7.10 15.33 -11.88
C GLY A 285 -7.47 15.04 -13.34
N ARG A 286 -6.76 14.08 -13.95
CA ARG A 286 -7.18 13.43 -15.20
C ARG A 286 -8.15 12.29 -14.92
N PRO A 287 -9.20 12.14 -15.72
CA PRO A 287 -10.49 12.06 -15.09
C PRO A 287 -11.17 10.71 -15.26
N THR A 288 -11.57 10.15 -14.14
CA THR A 288 -12.58 9.08 -14.00
C THR A 288 -14.01 9.54 -14.33
N ARG A 289 -14.22 10.76 -14.87
CA ARG A 289 -15.54 11.18 -15.40
C ARG A 289 -15.73 10.65 -16.83
N ALA A 290 -15.75 9.33 -17.01
CA ALA A 290 -16.36 8.80 -18.23
C ALA A 290 -17.84 9.19 -18.20
N ARG A 291 -18.21 10.24 -18.96
CA ARG A 291 -19.60 10.60 -19.16
C ARG A 291 -20.21 9.51 -20.03
N ARG A 292 -21.06 8.66 -19.45
CA ARG A 292 -22.02 7.88 -20.25
C ARG A 292 -22.93 8.87 -20.97
N GLY A 293 -22.65 9.09 -22.24
CA GLY A 293 -23.58 9.75 -23.13
C GLY A 293 -24.77 8.83 -23.41
N GLN A 294 -25.99 9.35 -23.27
CA GLN A 294 -27.12 8.77 -23.98
C GLN A 294 -26.80 8.88 -25.49
N ARG A 295 -26.68 7.71 -26.14
CA ARG A 295 -26.27 7.48 -27.53
C ARG A 295 -24.78 7.81 -27.85
N LYS A 296 -23.93 6.78 -27.76
CA LYS A 296 -22.53 6.81 -28.23
C LYS A 296 -22.44 6.65 -29.75
N THR A 297 -21.44 7.28 -30.37
CA THR A 297 -21.12 7.11 -31.80
C THR A 297 -20.62 5.69 -32.07
N PRO A 298 -21.16 4.98 -33.08
CA PRO A 298 -20.82 3.59 -33.38
C PRO A 298 -19.55 3.44 -34.25
N GLN A 299 -18.73 4.49 -34.39
CA GLN A 299 -17.42 4.42 -35.01
C GLN A 299 -16.36 4.02 -33.97
N ALA A 300 -15.35 3.28 -34.42
CA ALA A 300 -14.15 3.08 -33.64
C ALA A 300 -13.26 4.31 -33.68
N PHE A 301 -12.71 4.71 -32.54
CA PHE A 301 -12.10 6.02 -32.39
C PHE A 301 -10.64 5.95 -31.97
N TRP A 302 -9.83 6.84 -32.56
CA TRP A 302 -8.44 7.04 -32.17
C TRP A 302 -7.95 8.46 -32.50
N ARG A 303 -7.11 9.02 -31.62
CA ARG A 303 -6.33 10.24 -31.89
C ARG A 303 -4.95 10.10 -31.27
N GLY A 304 -3.91 10.44 -32.02
CA GLY A 304 -2.55 10.40 -31.53
C GLY A 304 -1.51 10.86 -32.54
N ARG A 305 -0.25 10.57 -32.24
CA ARG A 305 0.90 10.87 -33.10
C ARG A 305 1.34 9.64 -33.88
N ASP A 306 2.11 9.89 -34.93
CA ASP A 306 2.71 8.93 -35.87
C ASP A 306 3.83 8.06 -35.27
N SER A 307 3.86 7.77 -33.98
CA SER A 307 5.01 7.11 -33.33
C SER A 307 5.23 5.63 -33.67
N ARG A 308 4.47 5.05 -34.61
CA ARG A 308 4.66 3.66 -35.09
C ARG A 308 3.96 3.44 -36.44
N GLN A 309 4.46 2.51 -37.24
CA GLN A 309 3.93 2.18 -38.57
C GLN A 309 2.45 1.79 -38.53
N GLU A 310 2.02 1.01 -37.56
CA GLU A 310 0.64 0.53 -37.46
C GLU A 310 -0.35 1.68 -37.22
N ARG A 311 0.10 2.80 -36.64
CA ARG A 311 -0.73 4.00 -36.53
C ARG A 311 -0.94 4.66 -37.90
N LEU A 312 0.05 4.61 -38.80
CA LEU A 312 -0.10 5.08 -40.18
C LEU A 312 -1.12 4.21 -40.93
N GLU A 313 -1.03 2.88 -40.76
CA GLU A 313 -2.00 1.95 -41.34
C GLU A 313 -3.40 2.15 -40.78
N LEU A 314 -3.56 2.40 -39.48
CA LEU A 314 -4.85 2.74 -38.88
C LEU A 314 -5.48 3.98 -39.53
N VAL A 315 -4.71 5.05 -39.75
CA VAL A 315 -5.25 6.28 -40.35
C VAL A 315 -5.60 6.06 -41.82
N LYS A 316 -4.82 5.27 -42.57
CA LYS A 316 -5.19 4.84 -43.93
C LYS A 316 -6.50 4.03 -43.92
N LEU A 317 -6.67 3.08 -42.98
CA LEU A 317 -7.90 2.32 -42.81
C LEU A 317 -9.09 3.22 -42.48
N SER A 318 -8.92 4.23 -41.62
CA SER A 318 -9.97 5.20 -41.32
C SER A 318 -10.38 6.03 -42.53
N ARG A 319 -9.44 6.41 -43.38
CA ARG A 319 -9.75 7.12 -44.63
C ARG A 319 -10.47 6.24 -45.65
N ALA A 320 -10.14 4.95 -45.71
CA ALA A 320 -10.81 3.99 -46.58
C ALA A 320 -12.21 3.60 -46.06
N HIS A 321 -12.40 3.58 -44.74
CA HIS A 321 -13.65 3.16 -44.08
C HIS A 321 -14.13 4.19 -43.04
N PRO A 322 -14.46 5.42 -43.45
CA PRO A 322 -14.81 6.51 -42.54
C PRO A 322 -16.13 6.26 -41.79
N ASP A 323 -17.00 5.38 -42.29
CA ASP A 323 -18.21 4.96 -41.60
C ASP A 323 -17.92 3.99 -40.43
N MET A 324 -16.78 3.30 -40.46
CA MET A 324 -16.36 2.33 -39.45
C MET A 324 -15.40 2.93 -38.42
N ILE A 325 -14.42 3.70 -38.87
CA ILE A 325 -13.31 4.19 -38.04
C ILE A 325 -13.18 5.70 -38.20
N ASP A 326 -13.08 6.40 -37.08
CA ASP A 326 -12.62 7.77 -36.98
C ASP A 326 -11.25 7.81 -36.28
N ALA A 327 -10.18 7.79 -37.08
CA ALA A 327 -8.80 7.87 -36.63
C ALA A 327 -8.03 8.95 -37.40
N ALA A 328 -7.33 9.82 -36.68
CA ALA A 328 -6.56 10.91 -37.29
C ALA A 328 -5.35 11.31 -36.45
N PHE A 329 -4.34 11.85 -37.12
CA PHE A 329 -3.13 12.33 -36.47
C PHE A 329 -3.31 13.74 -35.91
N THR A 330 -2.80 13.95 -34.69
CA THR A 330 -2.74 15.29 -34.08
C THR A 330 -1.43 16.01 -34.40
N ASN A 331 -0.36 15.27 -34.68
CA ASN A 331 0.93 15.81 -35.07
C ASN A 331 1.81 14.70 -35.72
N PHE A 332 2.81 15.10 -36.50
CA PHE A 332 3.86 14.22 -37.04
C PHE A 332 5.22 14.58 -36.45
N PHE A 333 5.98 13.57 -36.07
CA PHE A 333 7.33 13.72 -35.51
C PHE A 333 8.29 12.62 -35.98
N PHE A 334 7.80 11.41 -36.23
CA PHE A 334 8.63 10.22 -36.48
C PHE A 334 8.70 9.83 -37.97
N PHE A 335 7.66 10.17 -38.73
CA PHE A 335 7.54 9.88 -40.15
C PHE A 335 7.32 11.17 -40.94
N LYS A 336 7.56 11.09 -42.25
CA LYS A 336 7.27 12.21 -43.14
C LYS A 336 5.76 12.38 -43.26
N HIS A 337 5.28 13.60 -42.99
CA HIS A 337 3.88 13.94 -43.19
C HIS A 337 3.54 13.95 -44.68
N ASP A 338 2.48 13.23 -45.03
CA ASP A 338 1.87 13.20 -46.36
C ASP A 338 0.35 13.34 -46.19
N GLU A 339 -0.15 14.57 -46.37
CA GLU A 339 -1.57 14.88 -46.21
C GLU A 339 -2.44 14.10 -47.22
N SER A 340 -1.91 13.78 -48.39
CA SER A 340 -2.65 13.02 -49.42
C SER A 340 -2.98 11.60 -48.93
N LEU A 341 -2.08 11.00 -48.15
CA LEU A 341 -2.24 9.67 -47.57
C LEU A 341 -2.95 9.70 -46.20
N TYR A 342 -2.63 10.66 -45.33
CA TYR A 342 -3.03 10.62 -43.91
C TYR A 342 -4.07 11.66 -43.50
N GLY A 343 -4.28 12.66 -44.35
CA GLY A 343 -5.29 13.69 -44.16
C GLY A 343 -4.75 14.84 -43.31
N PRO A 344 -5.56 15.89 -43.13
CA PRO A 344 -5.14 17.05 -42.35
C PRO A 344 -4.93 16.66 -40.88
N LEU A 345 -3.99 17.35 -40.22
CA LEU A 345 -3.82 17.23 -38.77
C LEU A 345 -5.08 17.74 -38.05
N VAL A 346 -5.48 17.03 -37.01
CA VAL A 346 -6.63 17.41 -36.17
C VAL A 346 -6.17 17.88 -34.79
N LYS A 347 -7.01 18.68 -34.12
CA LYS A 347 -6.71 19.13 -32.77
C LYS A 347 -6.69 17.96 -31.77
N HIS A 348 -5.94 18.14 -30.69
CA HIS A 348 -6.03 17.26 -29.54
C HIS A 348 -7.48 17.19 -29.03
N VAL A 349 -7.93 15.98 -28.76
CA VAL A 349 -9.27 15.70 -28.22
C VAL A 349 -9.13 15.42 -26.73
N SER A 350 -10.00 16.04 -25.93
CA SER A 350 -10.06 15.78 -24.50
C SER A 350 -10.31 14.30 -24.26
N PHE A 351 -9.64 13.71 -23.26
CA PHE A 351 -9.83 12.30 -22.96
C PHE A 351 -11.30 11.94 -22.65
N PHE A 352 -12.08 12.90 -22.15
CA PHE A 352 -13.53 12.76 -21.95
C PHE A 352 -14.30 12.50 -23.23
N ASP A 353 -13.88 13.13 -24.32
CA ASP A 353 -14.58 13.06 -25.60
C ASP A 353 -14.30 11.75 -26.33
N PHE A 354 -13.26 11.01 -25.94
CA PHE A 354 -13.05 9.63 -26.40
C PHE A 354 -14.27 8.78 -26.05
N PHE A 355 -14.82 8.93 -24.84
CA PHE A 355 -15.99 8.17 -24.39
C PHE A 355 -17.32 8.56 -25.05
N LYS A 356 -17.31 9.48 -26.02
CA LYS A 356 -18.46 9.65 -26.92
C LYS A 356 -18.58 8.50 -27.93
N TYR A 357 -17.52 7.72 -28.13
CA TYR A 357 -17.45 6.61 -29.08
C TYR A 357 -17.56 5.25 -28.37
N LYS A 358 -18.24 4.29 -29.00
CA LYS A 358 -18.42 2.93 -28.42
C LYS A 358 -17.13 2.13 -28.34
N TYR A 359 -16.26 2.28 -29.34
CA TYR A 359 -15.10 1.42 -29.55
C TYR A 359 -13.81 2.25 -29.50
N GLN A 360 -12.92 1.95 -28.57
CA GLN A 360 -11.68 2.69 -28.34
C GLN A 360 -10.49 1.89 -28.86
N ILE A 361 -9.80 2.37 -29.89
CA ILE A 361 -8.63 1.68 -30.43
C ILE A 361 -7.40 2.04 -29.59
N ASN A 362 -6.65 1.03 -29.15
CA ASN A 362 -5.39 1.17 -28.43
C ASN A 362 -4.25 0.51 -29.21
N ILE A 363 -3.48 1.35 -29.90
CA ILE A 363 -2.27 0.97 -30.63
C ILE A 363 -1.07 1.58 -29.92
N ASP A 364 -0.04 0.77 -29.75
CA ASP A 364 1.21 1.17 -29.13
C ASP A 364 1.87 2.36 -29.84
N GLY A 365 2.69 3.08 -29.10
CA GLY A 365 3.49 4.19 -29.62
C GLY A 365 4.91 3.76 -29.92
N THR A 366 5.88 4.52 -29.43
CA THR A 366 7.27 4.06 -29.37
C THR A 366 7.34 2.73 -28.58
N VAL A 367 6.66 2.68 -27.44
CA VAL A 367 6.45 1.48 -26.59
C VAL A 367 4.96 1.31 -26.26
N ALA A 368 4.62 0.56 -25.20
CA ALA A 368 3.23 0.38 -24.74
C ALA A 368 2.49 1.72 -24.65
N ALA A 369 1.22 1.74 -25.07
CA ALA A 369 0.43 2.96 -25.02
C ALA A 369 -0.08 3.27 -23.60
N TYR A 370 0.54 4.25 -22.94
CA TYR A 370 0.17 4.71 -21.57
C TYR A 370 -1.25 5.26 -21.43
N ARG A 371 -2.02 5.31 -22.53
CA ARG A 371 -3.45 5.66 -22.48
C ARG A 371 -4.35 4.51 -22.04
N LEU A 372 -3.87 3.26 -22.16
CA LEU A 372 -4.66 2.06 -21.87
C LEU A 372 -5.32 2.06 -20.48
N PRO A 373 -4.64 2.38 -19.36
CA PRO A 373 -5.28 2.38 -18.04
C PRO A 373 -6.54 3.26 -17.99
N TYR A 374 -6.51 4.41 -18.66
CA TYR A 374 -7.63 5.33 -18.70
C TYR A 374 -8.73 4.89 -19.66
N LEU A 375 -8.40 4.26 -20.78
CA LEU A 375 -9.40 3.69 -21.69
C LEU A 375 -10.17 2.56 -21.01
N LEU A 376 -9.46 1.70 -20.27
CA LEU A 376 -10.07 0.63 -19.47
C LEU A 376 -10.98 1.21 -18.37
N ALA A 377 -10.54 2.26 -17.66
CA ALA A 377 -11.37 2.94 -16.66
C ALA A 377 -12.66 3.58 -17.24
N GLY A 378 -12.71 3.74 -18.56
CA GLY A 378 -13.85 4.20 -19.33
C GLY A 378 -15.07 3.28 -19.31
N ASP A 379 -16.11 3.69 -20.02
CA ASP A 379 -17.37 2.95 -20.21
C ASP A 379 -17.54 2.44 -21.65
N SER A 380 -16.44 2.38 -22.40
CA SER A 380 -16.39 2.02 -23.82
C SER A 380 -15.42 0.85 -23.99
N VAL A 381 -15.70 -0.07 -24.92
CA VAL A 381 -14.84 -1.26 -25.08
C VAL A 381 -13.52 -0.87 -25.73
N VAL A 382 -12.43 -1.49 -25.29
CA VAL A 382 -11.10 -1.27 -25.85
C VAL A 382 -10.79 -2.35 -26.89
N LEU A 383 -10.35 -1.93 -28.07
CA LEU A 383 -9.71 -2.78 -29.08
C LEU A 383 -8.20 -2.63 -28.92
N LYS A 384 -7.54 -3.64 -28.35
CA LYS A 384 -6.12 -3.58 -28.02
C LYS A 384 -5.31 -4.37 -29.04
N GLN A 385 -4.34 -3.69 -29.65
CA GLN A 385 -3.33 -4.31 -30.50
C GLN A 385 -2.51 -5.35 -29.71
N ASP A 386 -2.29 -6.51 -30.31
CA ASP A 386 -1.31 -7.49 -29.86
C ASP A 386 0.09 -6.93 -30.03
N SER A 387 0.87 -6.95 -28.96
CA SER A 387 2.17 -6.29 -28.90
C SER A 387 3.07 -6.97 -27.90
N GLY A 388 4.37 -6.97 -28.22
CA GLY A 388 5.42 -7.42 -27.31
C GLY A 388 5.76 -6.42 -26.20
N TYR A 389 5.21 -5.20 -26.20
CA TYR A 389 5.39 -4.23 -25.11
C TYR A 389 4.30 -4.36 -24.06
N TYR A 390 4.69 -4.17 -22.80
CA TYR A 390 3.76 -4.25 -21.67
C TYR A 390 4.06 -3.23 -20.59
N GLU A 391 3.00 -2.75 -19.94
CA GLU A 391 3.07 -2.06 -18.65
C GLU A 391 2.87 -3.08 -17.51
N HIS A 392 3.10 -2.64 -16.27
CA HIS A 392 3.09 -3.49 -15.07
C HIS A 392 1.84 -4.37 -14.85
N PHE A 393 0.69 -4.02 -15.45
CA PHE A 393 -0.58 -4.73 -15.27
C PHE A 393 -1.03 -5.55 -16.50
N TYR A 394 -0.34 -5.42 -17.63
CA TYR A 394 -0.83 -5.98 -18.91
C TYR A 394 -0.94 -7.50 -18.87
N ASN A 395 -0.05 -8.18 -18.14
CA ASN A 395 -0.05 -9.64 -18.01
C ASN A 395 -1.27 -10.19 -17.26
N GLU A 396 -2.01 -9.34 -16.56
CA GLU A 396 -3.25 -9.71 -15.86
C GLU A 396 -4.50 -9.39 -16.72
N LEU A 397 -4.34 -8.66 -17.82
CA LEU A 397 -5.43 -8.44 -18.77
C LEU A 397 -5.69 -9.70 -19.60
N ARG A 398 -6.96 -10.03 -19.79
CA ARG A 398 -7.39 -11.22 -20.53
C ARG A 398 -8.14 -10.80 -21.79
N PRO A 399 -7.71 -11.26 -22.98
CA PRO A 399 -8.42 -10.98 -24.23
C PRO A 399 -9.82 -11.59 -24.18
N TRP A 400 -10.80 -10.89 -24.78
CA TRP A 400 -12.24 -11.22 -24.76
C TRP A 400 -12.93 -11.17 -23.39
N GLU A 401 -12.20 -10.91 -22.31
CA GLU A 401 -12.76 -10.63 -20.99
C GLU A 401 -12.66 -9.12 -20.69
N HIS A 402 -11.45 -8.54 -20.76
CA HIS A 402 -11.21 -7.14 -20.42
C HIS A 402 -11.16 -6.20 -21.65
N TYR A 403 -10.86 -6.75 -22.83
CA TYR A 403 -10.70 -6.00 -24.09
C TYR A 403 -10.90 -6.93 -25.30
N ILE A 404 -11.11 -6.35 -26.49
CA ILE A 404 -11.15 -7.08 -27.77
C ILE A 404 -9.73 -7.08 -28.37
N PRO A 405 -9.09 -8.25 -28.57
CA PRO A 405 -7.76 -8.31 -29.17
C PRO A 405 -7.79 -8.02 -30.68
N VAL A 406 -6.78 -7.31 -31.17
CA VAL A 406 -6.53 -7.01 -32.59
C VAL A 406 -5.12 -7.51 -32.93
N ARG A 407 -4.92 -8.09 -34.11
CA ARG A 407 -3.60 -8.57 -34.55
C ARG A 407 -2.58 -7.43 -34.58
N ALA A 408 -1.31 -7.78 -34.40
CA ALA A 408 -0.20 -6.83 -34.40
C ALA A 408 -0.18 -5.94 -35.64
N ASP A 409 -0.51 -6.47 -36.82
CA ASP A 409 -0.55 -5.78 -38.11
C ASP A 409 -1.88 -5.07 -38.42
N LEU A 410 -2.86 -5.11 -37.51
CA LEU A 410 -4.23 -4.60 -37.67
C LEU A 410 -5.05 -5.31 -38.77
N GLY A 411 -4.57 -6.43 -39.31
CA GLY A 411 -5.20 -7.10 -40.45
C GLY A 411 -6.62 -7.60 -40.19
N ASP A 412 -7.02 -7.75 -38.92
CA ASP A 412 -8.36 -8.16 -38.49
C ASP A 412 -9.19 -7.03 -37.85
N LEU A 413 -8.70 -5.77 -37.86
CA LEU A 413 -9.35 -4.67 -37.15
C LEU A 413 -10.80 -4.41 -37.64
N LEU A 414 -11.03 -4.42 -38.95
CA LEU A 414 -12.36 -4.21 -39.52
C LEU A 414 -13.32 -5.34 -39.11
N ASP A 415 -12.85 -6.58 -39.12
CA ASP A 415 -13.64 -7.74 -38.69
C ASP A 415 -13.99 -7.65 -37.19
N LYS A 416 -13.06 -7.21 -36.35
CA LYS A 416 -13.32 -6.99 -34.91
C LYS A 416 -14.35 -5.88 -34.68
N ILE A 417 -14.29 -4.79 -35.44
CA ILE A 417 -15.26 -3.70 -35.35
C ILE A 417 -16.64 -4.18 -35.82
N GLN A 418 -16.70 -4.94 -36.91
CA GLN A 418 -17.95 -5.49 -37.43
C GLN A 418 -18.58 -6.50 -36.46
N TRP A 419 -17.75 -7.37 -35.85
CA TRP A 419 -18.19 -8.25 -34.78
C TRP A 419 -18.74 -7.45 -33.60
N ALA A 420 -18.02 -6.43 -33.13
CA ALA A 420 -18.46 -5.60 -32.00
C ALA A 420 -19.79 -4.88 -32.28
N ARG A 421 -20.02 -4.43 -33.52
CA ARG A 421 -21.30 -3.82 -33.95
C ARG A 421 -22.49 -4.77 -33.92
N SER A 422 -22.26 -6.07 -34.08
CA SER A 422 -23.30 -7.11 -34.08
C SER A 422 -23.51 -7.77 -32.71
N HIS A 423 -22.67 -7.47 -31.71
CA HIS A 423 -22.65 -8.11 -30.39
C HIS A 423 -22.64 -7.07 -29.25
N ASP A 424 -23.64 -6.17 -29.23
CA ASP A 424 -23.65 -5.01 -28.31
C ASP A 424 -23.65 -5.40 -26.82
N GLU A 425 -24.35 -6.49 -26.46
CA GLU A 425 -24.42 -6.96 -25.07
C GLU A 425 -23.08 -7.59 -24.62
N GLU A 426 -22.43 -8.36 -25.48
CA GLU A 426 -21.08 -8.90 -25.24
C GLU A 426 -20.06 -7.76 -25.11
N VAL A 427 -20.10 -6.79 -26.02
CA VAL A 427 -19.26 -5.59 -25.97
C VAL A 427 -19.42 -4.85 -24.64
N LYS A 428 -20.66 -4.69 -24.17
CA LYS A 428 -20.96 -4.04 -22.89
C LYS A 428 -20.41 -4.82 -21.70
N LYS A 429 -20.48 -6.15 -21.73
CA LYS A 429 -19.88 -7.02 -20.70
C LYS A 429 -18.36 -6.88 -20.67
N ILE A 430 -17.70 -6.90 -21.84
CA ILE A 430 -16.23 -6.73 -21.95
C ILE A 430 -15.80 -5.35 -21.44
N ALA A 431 -16.51 -4.28 -21.86
CA ALA A 431 -16.23 -2.94 -21.38
C ALA A 431 -16.38 -2.82 -19.86
N LEU A 432 -17.43 -3.40 -19.28
CA LEU A 432 -17.65 -3.42 -17.83
C LEU A 432 -16.54 -4.17 -17.09
N ALA A 433 -16.12 -5.32 -17.60
CA ALA A 433 -15.05 -6.11 -16.99
C ALA A 433 -13.70 -5.39 -17.07
N GLY A 434 -13.34 -4.77 -18.19
CA GLY A 434 -12.15 -3.92 -18.31
C GLY A 434 -12.17 -2.72 -17.33
N GLN A 435 -13.34 -2.13 -17.15
CA GLN A 435 -13.54 -1.06 -16.17
C GLN A 435 -13.41 -1.52 -14.73
N GLN A 436 -13.95 -2.69 -14.39
CA GLN A 436 -13.78 -3.30 -13.08
C GLN A 436 -12.31 -3.66 -12.81
N PHE A 437 -11.61 -4.18 -13.82
CA PHE A 437 -10.18 -4.44 -13.73
C PHE A 437 -9.41 -3.17 -13.34
N ALA A 438 -9.62 -2.06 -14.07
CA ALA A 438 -8.95 -0.80 -13.78
C ALA A 438 -9.22 -0.29 -12.35
N ARG A 439 -10.46 -0.42 -11.86
CA ARG A 439 -10.82 -0.03 -10.48
C ARG A 439 -10.15 -0.88 -9.41
N ASN A 440 -9.97 -2.16 -9.68
CA ASN A 440 -9.47 -3.08 -8.68
C ASN A 440 -7.94 -3.11 -8.64
N HIS A 441 -7.26 -2.68 -9.72
CA HIS A 441 -5.81 -2.83 -9.87
C HIS A 441 -5.06 -1.51 -10.13
N LEU A 442 -5.71 -0.46 -10.63
CA LEU A 442 -5.04 0.76 -11.13
C LEU A 442 -5.39 2.04 -10.36
N MET A 443 -6.06 1.90 -9.21
CA MET A 443 -6.37 3.03 -8.32
C MET A 443 -5.16 3.41 -7.46
N GLY A 444 -5.16 4.61 -6.89
CA GLY A 444 -4.00 5.17 -6.17
C GLY A 444 -3.49 4.33 -5.00
N ASP A 445 -4.38 3.64 -4.28
CA ASP A 445 -3.99 2.68 -3.23
C ASP A 445 -3.21 1.50 -3.82
N LYS A 446 -3.62 0.99 -4.98
CA LYS A 446 -2.97 -0.14 -5.67
C LYS A 446 -1.62 0.24 -6.24
N ILE A 447 -1.51 1.42 -6.84
CA ILE A 447 -0.24 1.93 -7.38
C ILE A 447 0.79 2.17 -6.26
N LEU A 448 0.38 2.75 -5.13
CA LEU A 448 1.26 2.91 -3.97
C LEU A 448 1.69 1.55 -3.38
N CYS A 449 0.76 0.59 -3.28
CA CYS A 449 1.09 -0.77 -2.85
C CYS A 449 2.08 -1.46 -3.80
N TYR A 450 1.92 -1.30 -5.12
CA TYR A 450 2.84 -1.87 -6.11
C TYR A 450 4.26 -1.33 -5.90
N TYR A 451 4.43 -0.01 -5.83
CA TYR A 451 5.75 0.58 -5.57
C TYR A 451 6.36 0.12 -4.24
N TYR A 452 5.58 0.14 -3.16
CA TYR A 452 6.06 -0.30 -1.85
C TYR A 452 6.53 -1.76 -1.88
N LYS A 453 5.71 -2.67 -2.45
CA LYS A 453 6.08 -4.09 -2.60
C LYS A 453 7.30 -4.27 -3.49
N LEU A 454 7.40 -3.54 -4.59
CA LEU A 454 8.55 -3.58 -5.50
C LEU A 454 9.84 -3.23 -4.76
N PHE A 455 9.88 -2.09 -4.05
CA PHE A 455 11.06 -1.70 -3.29
C PHE A 455 11.36 -2.65 -2.13
N LYS A 456 10.33 -3.13 -1.41
CA LYS A 456 10.49 -4.09 -0.32
C LYS A 456 11.10 -5.41 -0.78
N GLN A 457 10.58 -5.99 -1.85
CA GLN A 457 11.09 -7.26 -2.38
C GLN A 457 12.46 -7.07 -3.01
N TYR A 458 12.68 -6.00 -3.78
CA TYR A 458 13.99 -5.74 -4.39
C TYR A 458 15.09 -5.51 -3.34
N ALA A 459 14.79 -4.80 -2.24
CA ALA A 459 15.72 -4.61 -1.13
C ALA A 459 16.17 -5.94 -0.51
N GLN A 460 15.28 -6.93 -0.42
CA GLN A 460 15.60 -8.27 0.12
C GLN A 460 16.58 -9.06 -0.75
N LEU A 461 16.72 -8.70 -2.03
CA LEU A 461 17.65 -9.34 -2.95
C LEU A 461 19.07 -8.76 -2.82
N GLN A 462 19.27 -7.65 -2.09
CA GLN A 462 20.55 -6.97 -2.00
C GLN A 462 21.49 -7.67 -1.01
N ILE A 463 22.67 -8.06 -1.49
CA ILE A 463 23.63 -8.84 -0.70
C ILE A 463 24.61 -7.98 0.11
N THR A 464 24.69 -6.68 -0.18
CA THR A 464 25.43 -5.69 0.61
C THR A 464 24.49 -4.57 1.06
N GLU A 465 24.87 -3.87 2.14
CA GLU A 465 24.08 -2.76 2.66
C GLU A 465 24.09 -1.58 1.67
N PRO A 466 22.92 -1.02 1.30
CA PRO A 466 22.81 0.17 0.45
C PRO A 466 23.55 1.37 1.04
N GLN A 467 24.25 2.12 0.17
CA GLN A 467 25.07 3.25 0.60
C GLN A 467 24.73 4.53 -0.15
N VAL A 468 24.83 5.66 0.55
CA VAL A 468 24.83 6.97 -0.09
C VAL A 468 26.20 7.19 -0.72
N ARG A 469 26.28 7.08 -2.05
CA ARG A 469 27.55 7.17 -2.77
C ARG A 469 28.01 8.61 -2.94
N LEU A 470 29.33 8.78 -3.09
CA LEU A 470 29.93 10.09 -3.32
C LEU A 470 29.31 10.77 -4.54
N GLY A 471 28.84 12.01 -4.36
CA GLY A 471 28.20 12.80 -5.43
C GLY A 471 26.69 12.56 -5.59
N MET A 472 26.06 11.73 -4.76
CA MET A 472 24.60 11.67 -4.71
C MET A 472 24.00 12.93 -4.10
N GLU A 473 23.01 13.50 -4.78
CA GLU A 473 22.19 14.62 -4.34
C GLU A 473 21.06 14.10 -3.44
N ARG A 474 20.77 14.78 -2.33
CA ARG A 474 19.59 14.49 -1.53
C ARG A 474 18.36 15.11 -2.17
N VAL A 475 17.32 14.30 -2.40
CA VAL A 475 16.01 14.78 -2.83
C VAL A 475 15.23 15.21 -1.58
N GLU A 476 14.95 16.50 -1.45
CA GLU A 476 14.29 17.04 -0.26
C GLU A 476 12.76 16.93 -0.34
N GLN A 477 12.14 16.71 0.83
CA GLN A 477 10.69 16.76 0.95
C GLN A 477 10.19 18.19 0.65
N PRO A 478 9.04 18.36 -0.03
CA PRO A 478 8.45 19.67 -0.21
C PRO A 478 8.06 20.27 1.16
N THR A 479 8.32 21.55 1.35
CA THR A 479 7.87 22.30 2.53
C THR A 479 6.45 22.81 2.31
N ASP A 480 5.54 22.54 3.23
CA ASP A 480 4.21 23.14 3.26
C ASP A 480 4.09 24.05 4.49
N ASP A 481 4.51 25.30 4.32
CA ASP A 481 4.46 26.32 5.37
C ASP A 481 3.03 26.80 5.66
N LEU A 482 2.09 26.54 4.73
CA LEU A 482 0.69 26.96 4.87
C LEU A 482 -0.12 25.99 5.73
N PHE A 483 0.27 24.70 5.75
CA PHE A 483 -0.43 23.63 6.45
C PHE A 483 0.53 22.70 7.20
N PRO A 484 1.17 23.19 8.28
CA PRO A 484 2.17 22.41 9.00
C PRO A 484 1.55 21.14 9.58
N CYS A 485 2.19 20.00 9.30
CA CYS A 485 1.78 18.74 9.92
C CYS A 485 2.49 18.50 11.26
N SER A 486 1.71 18.26 12.30
CA SER A 486 2.21 17.66 13.54
C SER A 486 2.15 16.13 13.42
N CYS A 487 3.29 15.51 13.16
CA CYS A 487 3.38 14.06 13.11
C CYS A 487 3.34 13.48 14.53
N HIS A 488 2.27 12.75 14.84
CA HIS A 488 2.13 12.04 16.12
C HIS A 488 3.03 10.79 16.21
N ARG A 489 3.51 10.27 15.06
CA ARG A 489 4.41 9.11 15.02
C ARG A 489 5.89 9.49 15.25
N LYS A 490 6.17 10.77 15.56
CA LYS A 490 7.53 11.27 15.74
C LYS A 490 8.15 10.75 17.03
N ARG A 491 9.40 10.35 16.90
CA ARG A 491 10.30 10.06 18.02
C ARG A 491 10.78 11.37 18.66
N VAL A 492 10.50 11.55 19.94
CA VAL A 492 10.95 12.70 20.74
C VAL A 492 12.18 12.29 21.55
N LYS A 493 13.33 12.96 21.36
CA LYS A 493 14.49 12.75 22.23
C LYS A 493 14.27 13.48 23.56
N VAL A 494 14.48 12.79 24.68
CA VAL A 494 14.31 13.32 26.04
C VAL A 494 15.54 13.03 26.89
N LYS A 495 15.78 13.88 27.90
CA LYS A 495 16.87 13.74 28.86
C LYS A 495 16.27 13.38 30.22
N VAL A 496 16.58 12.20 30.72
CA VAL A 496 16.03 11.71 32.00
C VAL A 496 17.00 12.02 33.12
N PRO A 497 16.59 12.75 34.18
CA PRO A 497 17.44 12.99 35.35
C PRO A 497 17.87 11.67 36.01
N PHE A 498 19.17 11.53 36.29
CA PHE A 498 19.73 10.35 36.96
C PHE A 498 20.93 10.75 37.84
N GLY A 499 20.64 11.02 39.11
CA GLY A 499 21.61 11.61 40.03
C GLY A 499 22.04 13.00 39.53
N THR A 500 23.35 13.23 39.39
CA THR A 500 23.91 14.47 38.82
C THR A 500 24.05 14.45 37.29
N LYS A 501 23.57 13.38 36.63
CA LYS A 501 23.69 13.17 35.18
C LYS A 501 22.31 13.09 34.53
N PHE A 502 22.30 13.03 33.20
CA PHE A 502 21.11 12.73 32.41
C PHE A 502 21.33 11.48 31.58
N LEU A 503 20.31 10.63 31.47
CA LEU A 503 20.26 9.53 30.52
C LEU A 503 19.66 10.02 29.20
N ASP A 504 20.25 9.59 28.09
CA ASP A 504 19.65 9.74 26.77
C ASP A 504 18.48 8.79 26.62
N ALA A 505 17.32 9.33 26.31
CA ALA A 505 16.12 8.55 26.04
C ALA A 505 15.36 9.08 24.83
N ALA A 506 14.47 8.25 24.30
CA ALA A 506 13.60 8.59 23.21
C ALA A 506 12.20 8.03 23.46
N LEU A 507 11.20 8.91 23.30
CA LEU A 507 9.79 8.61 23.44
C LEU A 507 9.18 8.44 22.05
N CYS A 508 8.56 7.29 21.81
CA CYS A 508 7.70 7.01 20.67
C CYS A 508 6.26 7.09 21.18
N ILE A 509 5.50 8.06 20.68
CA ILE A 509 4.17 8.41 21.20
C ILE A 509 3.12 7.87 20.23
N PRO A 510 2.00 7.32 20.72
CA PRO A 510 0.91 6.91 19.87
C PRO A 510 0.12 8.08 19.30
N THR A 511 -0.73 7.71 18.36
CA THR A 511 -1.50 8.59 17.49
C THR A 511 -2.55 9.44 18.23
N SER A 512 -3.33 8.83 19.13
CA SER A 512 -4.15 9.56 20.11
C SER A 512 -3.36 9.65 21.41
N ALA A 513 -2.75 10.80 21.67
CA ALA A 513 -2.00 11.03 22.90
C ALA A 513 -2.90 11.23 24.13
N LYS A 514 -4.20 11.52 23.93
CA LYS A 514 -5.14 11.83 25.02
C LYS A 514 -5.64 10.58 25.77
N ASP A 515 -5.50 9.39 25.17
CA ASP A 515 -6.08 8.14 25.70
C ASP A 515 -5.04 7.02 25.90
N ALA A 516 -3.74 7.34 25.78
CA ALA A 516 -2.68 6.34 25.92
C ALA A 516 -2.38 6.07 27.39
N GLU A 517 -3.03 5.04 27.95
CA GLU A 517 -2.91 4.67 29.36
C GLU A 517 -1.79 3.66 29.64
N THR A 518 -1.26 3.03 28.59
CA THR A 518 -0.27 1.95 28.70
C THR A 518 1.06 2.34 28.07
N ALA A 519 2.14 2.10 28.82
CA ALA A 519 3.49 2.41 28.41
C ALA A 519 4.42 1.19 28.47
N VAL A 520 5.41 1.16 27.59
CA VAL A 520 6.45 0.14 27.53
C VAL A 520 7.82 0.81 27.58
N THR A 521 8.60 0.51 28.60
CA THR A 521 9.99 0.95 28.67
C THR A 521 10.91 -0.13 28.13
N LEU A 522 11.93 0.23 27.34
CA LEU A 522 12.89 -0.69 26.75
C LEU A 522 14.33 -0.19 26.92
N THR A 523 15.27 -1.12 27.13
CA THR A 523 16.70 -0.81 27.12
C THR A 523 17.54 -1.84 26.39
N HIS A 524 18.74 -1.41 25.99
CA HIS A 524 19.66 -2.19 25.17
C HIS A 524 20.54 -3.15 25.99
N GLY A 525 21.21 -4.06 25.28
CA GLY A 525 22.20 -4.98 25.85
C GLY A 525 23.54 -4.32 26.19
N ALA A 526 24.59 -5.12 26.38
CA ALA A 526 25.91 -4.62 26.81
C ALA A 526 26.54 -3.61 25.83
N GLY A 527 26.47 -3.86 24.52
CA GLY A 527 27.15 -3.07 23.49
C GLY A 527 26.25 -2.17 22.62
N GLY A 528 25.05 -1.82 23.07
CA GLY A 528 24.10 -0.99 22.31
C GLY A 528 23.84 0.38 22.92
N ASP A 529 22.83 1.05 22.40
CA ASP A 529 22.21 2.27 22.94
C ASP A 529 20.69 2.24 22.68
N MET A 530 19.98 3.32 23.01
CA MET A 530 18.56 3.44 22.71
C MET A 530 18.25 3.29 21.22
N ASP A 531 19.18 3.62 20.32
CA ASP A 531 19.05 3.65 18.86
C ASP A 531 19.24 2.27 18.20
N PHE A 532 19.46 1.22 18.99
CA PHE A 532 19.57 -0.13 18.48
C PHE A 532 18.36 -0.52 17.61
N LYS A 533 18.60 -0.93 16.35
CA LYS A 533 17.57 -1.13 15.31
C LYS A 533 16.34 -1.91 15.79
N GLN A 534 16.57 -3.00 16.53
CA GLN A 534 15.51 -3.85 17.06
C GLN A 534 14.62 -3.12 18.08
N LEU A 535 15.22 -2.29 18.94
CA LEU A 535 14.46 -1.47 19.89
C LEU A 535 13.70 -0.37 19.16
N VAL A 536 14.31 0.28 18.16
CA VAL A 536 13.63 1.28 17.32
C VAL A 536 12.40 0.68 16.66
N SER A 537 12.56 -0.46 15.99
CA SER A 537 11.48 -1.17 15.29
C SER A 537 10.34 -1.53 16.24
N LEU A 538 10.65 -2.10 17.40
CA LEU A 538 9.63 -2.45 18.40
C LEU A 538 8.93 -1.22 18.98
N ALA A 539 9.67 -0.17 19.35
CA ALA A 539 9.08 1.06 19.89
C ALA A 539 8.13 1.74 18.91
N HIS A 540 8.45 1.66 17.62
CA HIS A 540 7.62 2.15 16.54
C HIS A 540 6.35 1.30 16.33
N ALA A 541 6.47 -0.02 16.38
CA ALA A 541 5.33 -0.93 16.32
C ALA A 541 4.38 -0.72 17.51
N LEU A 542 4.93 -0.56 18.71
CA LEU A 542 4.20 -0.24 19.94
C LEU A 542 3.43 1.08 19.85
N ALA A 543 4.10 2.16 19.44
CA ALA A 543 3.46 3.46 19.22
C ALA A 543 2.34 3.39 18.18
N SER A 544 2.53 2.60 17.13
CA SER A 544 1.52 2.40 16.09
C SER A 544 0.30 1.62 16.57
N ALA A 545 0.45 0.80 17.61
CA ALA A 545 -0.60 0.02 18.24
C ALA A 545 -1.25 0.70 19.46
N GLY A 546 -0.88 1.96 19.77
CA GLY A 546 -1.49 2.72 20.86
C GLY A 546 -0.68 2.80 22.15
N PHE A 547 0.49 2.15 22.22
CA PHE A 547 1.33 2.16 23.42
C PHE A 547 2.33 3.32 23.41
N ILE A 548 2.55 3.96 24.56
CA ILE A 548 3.70 4.85 24.72
C ILE A 548 4.95 3.98 24.84
N CYS A 549 5.97 4.19 24.01
CA CYS A 549 7.23 3.45 24.17
C CYS A 549 8.40 4.38 24.49
N MET A 550 9.07 4.12 25.61
CA MET A 550 10.25 4.86 26.02
C MET A 550 11.50 3.97 25.95
N ARG A 551 12.48 4.39 25.17
CA ARG A 551 13.79 3.73 25.07
C ARG A 551 14.85 4.58 25.71
N PHE A 552 15.86 3.97 26.34
CA PHE A 552 16.95 4.73 26.95
C PHE A 552 18.31 4.04 26.85
N THR A 553 19.36 4.85 26.94
CA THR A 553 20.76 4.44 26.89
C THR A 553 21.36 4.39 28.29
N CYS A 554 21.98 3.27 28.65
CA CYS A 554 22.86 3.13 29.80
C CYS A 554 24.14 2.37 29.41
N LYS A 555 25.24 3.09 29.20
CA LYS A 555 26.50 2.49 28.73
C LYS A 555 27.27 1.71 29.81
N CYS A 556 26.95 1.89 31.09
CA CYS A 556 27.62 1.16 32.17
C CYS A 556 27.29 -0.34 32.09
N LEU A 557 28.28 -1.22 32.26
CA LEU A 557 28.08 -2.67 32.18
C LEU A 557 27.61 -3.31 33.50
N ASN A 558 27.64 -2.55 34.60
CA ASN A 558 27.19 -3.04 35.90
C ASN A 558 25.66 -3.18 35.94
N LEU A 559 25.16 -4.38 36.25
CA LEU A 559 23.73 -4.67 36.26
C LEU A 559 22.98 -3.81 37.29
N GLY A 560 23.49 -3.68 38.52
CA GLY A 560 22.86 -2.85 39.55
C GLY A 560 22.77 -1.37 39.16
N TYR A 561 23.78 -0.83 38.49
CA TYR A 561 23.75 0.52 37.93
C TYR A 561 22.69 0.66 36.83
N ARG A 562 22.57 -0.35 35.95
CA ARG A 562 21.52 -0.39 34.92
C ARG A 562 20.12 -0.45 35.51
N VAL A 563 19.92 -1.22 36.58
CA VAL A 563 18.64 -1.29 37.29
C VAL A 563 18.29 0.08 37.89
N LYS A 564 19.25 0.77 38.52
CA LYS A 564 19.06 2.15 39.01
C LYS A 564 18.71 3.14 37.89
N ALA A 565 19.40 3.03 36.75
CA ALA A 565 19.11 3.86 35.58
C ALA A 565 17.70 3.57 35.02
N TYR A 566 17.31 2.30 34.96
CA TYR A 566 15.98 1.87 34.55
C TYR A 566 14.91 2.43 35.50
N HIS A 567 15.12 2.33 36.81
CA HIS A 567 14.22 2.89 37.80
C HIS A 567 14.02 4.41 37.64
N ALA A 568 15.08 5.16 37.30
CA ALA A 568 14.97 6.60 37.03
C ALA A 568 14.10 6.89 35.79
N VAL A 569 14.20 6.06 34.75
CA VAL A 569 13.37 6.16 33.54
C VAL A 569 11.92 5.82 33.84
N TRP A 570 11.68 4.77 34.61
CA TRP A 570 10.33 4.38 35.05
C TRP A 570 9.67 5.49 35.88
N ASN A 571 10.40 6.10 36.81
CA ASN A 571 9.92 7.27 37.57
C ASN A 571 9.61 8.46 36.66
N TYR A 572 10.52 8.78 35.74
CA TYR A 572 10.36 9.90 34.82
C TYR A 572 9.11 9.74 33.95
N LEU A 573 8.81 8.52 33.51
CA LEU A 573 7.62 8.23 32.73
C LEU A 573 6.34 8.63 33.48
N LYS A 574 6.25 8.37 34.80
CA LYS A 574 5.14 8.79 35.67
C LYS A 574 5.02 10.32 35.82
N THR A 575 6.09 11.08 35.58
CA THR A 575 6.09 12.55 35.65
C THR A 575 5.61 13.25 34.37
N LEU A 576 5.31 12.49 33.30
CA LEU A 576 4.86 13.06 32.04
C LEU A 576 3.40 13.53 32.14
N GLU A 577 3.18 14.77 32.59
CA GLU A 577 1.84 15.40 32.79
C GLU A 577 0.93 15.36 31.54
N LYS A 578 1.52 15.14 30.36
CA LYS A 578 0.78 15.01 29.09
C LYS A 578 -0.03 13.71 28.98
N PHE A 579 0.30 12.68 29.78
CA PHE A 579 -0.28 11.33 29.65
C PHE A 579 -0.81 10.83 30.99
N THR A 580 -1.94 10.12 30.98
CA THR A 580 -2.48 9.42 32.15
C THR A 580 -2.04 7.97 32.12
N ILE A 581 -0.78 7.71 32.48
CA ILE A 581 -0.20 6.36 32.42
C ILE A 581 -0.69 5.54 33.62
N LYS A 582 -1.54 4.56 33.35
CA LYS A 582 -2.07 3.60 34.34
C LYS A 582 -1.28 2.30 34.37
N HIS A 583 -0.69 1.92 33.24
CA HIS A 583 -0.03 0.62 33.10
C HIS A 583 1.36 0.77 32.50
N ILE A 584 2.35 0.10 33.08
CA ILE A 584 3.74 0.13 32.65
C ILE A 584 4.28 -1.28 32.50
N PHE A 585 4.74 -1.60 31.29
CA PHE A 585 5.54 -2.78 30.99
C PHE A 585 7.01 -2.39 30.91
N VAL A 586 7.89 -3.27 31.37
CA VAL A 586 9.34 -3.08 31.29
C VAL A 586 9.97 -4.19 30.47
N GLY A 587 10.94 -3.84 29.65
CA GLY A 587 11.64 -4.82 28.85
C GLY A 587 13.04 -4.41 28.43
N GLY A 588 13.66 -5.29 27.67
CA GLY A 588 14.94 -4.98 27.06
C GLY A 588 15.51 -6.14 26.28
N ARG A 589 16.67 -5.88 25.68
CA ARG A 589 17.44 -6.87 24.93
C ARG A 589 18.64 -7.35 25.73
N SER A 590 18.86 -8.66 25.81
CA SER A 590 20.06 -9.24 26.42
C SER A 590 20.28 -8.74 27.86
N MET A 591 21.40 -8.09 28.16
CA MET A 591 21.62 -7.50 29.49
C MET A 591 20.54 -6.48 29.91
N GLY A 592 19.84 -5.89 28.95
CA GLY A 592 18.68 -5.03 29.20
C GLY A 592 17.45 -5.79 29.68
N SER A 593 17.21 -7.03 29.23
CA SER A 593 16.12 -7.85 29.77
C SER A 593 16.41 -8.29 31.20
N ARG A 594 17.67 -8.61 31.53
CA ARG A 594 18.08 -8.85 32.92
C ARG A 594 17.83 -7.63 33.81
N ALA A 595 18.13 -6.43 33.33
CA ALA A 595 17.86 -5.20 34.08
C ALA A 595 16.34 -4.95 34.27
N ALA A 596 15.53 -5.26 33.26
CA ALA A 596 14.07 -5.15 33.34
C ALA A 596 13.47 -6.12 34.36
N VAL A 597 13.90 -7.39 34.35
CA VAL A 597 13.49 -8.40 35.32
C VAL A 597 13.89 -8.01 36.74
N ALA A 598 15.14 -7.60 36.94
CA ALA A 598 15.61 -7.17 38.25
C ALA A 598 14.88 -5.91 38.77
N LEU A 599 14.55 -4.97 37.89
CA LEU A 599 13.71 -3.82 38.23
C LEU A 599 12.30 -4.27 38.65
N ALA A 600 11.67 -5.13 37.84
CA ALA A 600 10.32 -5.62 38.12
C ALA A 600 10.24 -6.34 39.47
N ARG A 601 11.25 -7.15 39.81
CA ARG A 601 11.38 -7.77 41.12
C ARG A 601 11.50 -6.72 42.24
N GLN A 602 12.41 -5.75 42.09
CA GLN A 602 12.61 -4.71 43.11
C GLN A 602 11.36 -3.87 43.36
N LEU A 603 10.65 -3.49 42.28
CA LEU A 603 9.40 -2.74 42.39
C LEU A 603 8.28 -3.57 43.02
N SER A 604 8.22 -4.88 42.73
CA SER A 604 7.25 -5.78 43.36
C SER A 604 7.45 -5.91 44.88
N ASP A 605 8.70 -5.79 45.35
CA ASP A 605 9.03 -5.80 46.79
C ASP A 605 8.67 -4.47 47.47
N SER A 606 8.78 -3.33 46.77
CA SER A 606 8.64 -1.99 47.35
C SER A 606 7.29 -1.29 47.11
N GLU A 607 6.61 -1.57 46.00
CA GLU A 607 5.37 -0.89 45.56
C GLU A 607 4.36 -1.89 44.92
N PRO A 608 3.68 -2.74 45.71
CA PRO A 608 2.96 -3.91 45.20
C PRO A 608 1.75 -3.61 44.30
N GLU A 609 1.12 -2.45 44.45
CA GLU A 609 -0.14 -2.10 43.75
C GLU A 609 0.07 -1.25 42.48
N GLU A 610 1.27 -0.69 42.23
CA GLU A 610 1.54 0.28 41.14
C GLU A 610 2.89 0.07 40.38
N ALA A 611 3.50 -1.12 40.50
CA ALA A 611 4.85 -1.37 40.01
C ALA A 611 4.94 -1.50 38.46
N VAL A 612 4.57 -2.66 37.93
CA VAL A 612 4.67 -3.01 36.49
C VAL A 612 3.66 -4.11 36.17
N GLN A 613 3.07 -4.09 34.97
CA GLN A 613 2.05 -5.05 34.53
C GLN A 613 2.64 -6.26 33.78
N GLY A 614 3.94 -6.26 33.48
CA GLY A 614 4.60 -7.39 32.86
C GLY A 614 6.01 -7.09 32.38
N VAL A 615 6.73 -8.15 32.01
CA VAL A 615 8.14 -8.07 31.61
C VAL A 615 8.38 -8.64 30.21
N LEU A 616 9.03 -7.86 29.35
CA LEU A 616 9.42 -8.26 27.98
C LEU A 616 10.92 -8.61 27.91
N CYS A 617 11.21 -9.88 27.68
CA CYS A 617 12.57 -10.41 27.60
C CYS A 617 12.96 -10.75 26.16
N LEU A 618 13.64 -9.82 25.47
CA LEU A 618 14.21 -10.08 24.15
C LEU A 618 15.62 -10.67 24.29
N SER A 619 15.84 -11.89 23.79
CA SER A 619 17.11 -12.63 23.91
C SER A 619 17.64 -12.65 25.35
N PHE A 620 16.89 -13.21 26.30
CA PHE A 620 17.35 -13.26 27.70
C PHE A 620 18.64 -14.11 27.81
N PRO A 621 19.76 -13.56 28.30
CA PRO A 621 21.02 -14.28 28.36
C PRO A 621 21.08 -15.09 29.65
N LEU A 622 20.42 -16.27 29.62
CA LEU A 622 20.34 -17.21 30.72
C LEU A 622 21.73 -17.59 31.23
N HIS A 623 22.73 -17.74 30.37
CA HIS A 623 24.11 -17.93 30.75
C HIS A 623 25.07 -17.19 29.80
N PRO A 624 26.32 -16.92 30.20
CA PRO A 624 27.36 -16.54 29.25
C PRO A 624 27.63 -17.67 28.24
N PRO A 625 28.18 -17.37 27.05
CA PRO A 625 28.60 -18.40 26.11
C PRO A 625 29.57 -19.40 26.77
N GLY A 626 29.30 -20.70 26.62
CA GLY A 626 30.12 -21.78 27.17
C GLY A 626 30.05 -21.95 28.70
N ARG A 627 29.24 -21.17 29.43
CA ARG A 627 29.13 -21.22 30.89
C ARG A 627 27.72 -21.56 31.37
N THR A 628 27.17 -22.67 30.89
CA THR A 628 25.81 -23.15 31.23
C THR A 628 25.59 -23.33 32.74
N HIS A 629 26.63 -23.59 33.53
CA HIS A 629 26.54 -23.67 34.99
C HIS A 629 26.15 -22.35 35.67
N ASP A 630 26.39 -21.20 35.04
CA ASP A 630 26.03 -19.87 35.56
C ASP A 630 24.52 -19.56 35.43
N HIS A 631 23.73 -20.46 34.81
CA HIS A 631 22.32 -20.19 34.50
C HIS A 631 21.50 -19.84 35.74
N ARG A 632 21.72 -20.53 36.87
CA ARG A 632 20.99 -20.28 38.12
C ARG A 632 21.21 -18.87 38.64
N GLN A 633 22.46 -18.41 38.71
CA GLN A 633 22.78 -17.05 39.18
C GLN A 633 22.11 -15.98 38.30
N ARG A 634 22.05 -16.19 36.98
CA ARG A 634 21.49 -15.21 36.05
C ARG A 634 19.97 -15.22 35.96
N SER A 635 19.33 -16.27 36.45
CA SER A 635 17.87 -16.42 36.51
C SER A 635 17.31 -16.32 37.94
N GLU A 636 18.13 -15.90 38.91
CA GLU A 636 17.69 -15.69 40.29
C GLU A 636 16.52 -14.70 40.36
N ASP A 637 16.66 -13.53 39.71
CA ASP A 637 15.58 -12.54 39.67
C ASP A 637 14.33 -13.05 38.94
N LEU A 638 14.47 -13.94 37.93
CA LEU A 638 13.34 -14.54 37.22
C LEU A 638 12.51 -15.45 38.14
N ARG A 639 13.18 -16.31 38.92
CA ARG A 639 12.50 -17.23 39.86
C ARG A 639 11.80 -16.50 41.00
N ALA A 640 12.29 -15.30 41.32
CA ALA A 640 11.76 -14.47 42.39
C ALA A 640 10.58 -13.58 41.95
N LEU A 641 10.20 -13.58 40.67
CA LEU A 641 9.02 -12.84 40.21
C LEU A 641 7.73 -13.43 40.80
N LEU A 642 6.76 -12.55 41.06
CA LEU A 642 5.46 -12.91 41.62
C LEU A 642 4.57 -13.60 40.59
N GLU A 643 3.64 -14.43 41.08
CA GLU A 643 2.75 -15.27 40.25
C GLU A 643 1.89 -14.46 39.25
N HIS A 644 1.43 -13.28 39.65
CA HIS A 644 0.56 -12.43 38.85
C HIS A 644 1.29 -11.59 37.79
N LEU A 645 2.63 -11.63 37.74
CA LEU A 645 3.41 -10.79 36.83
C LEU A 645 3.74 -11.57 35.55
N PRO A 646 3.06 -11.32 34.42
CA PRO A 646 3.30 -12.05 33.19
C PRO A 646 4.66 -11.69 32.56
N VAL A 647 5.33 -12.68 31.99
CA VAL A 647 6.63 -12.53 31.33
C VAL A 647 6.60 -13.12 29.92
N LEU A 648 6.96 -12.31 28.92
CA LEU A 648 7.19 -12.79 27.56
C LEU A 648 8.67 -12.98 27.30
N PHE A 649 9.05 -14.15 26.82
CA PHE A 649 10.36 -14.39 26.23
C PHE A 649 10.26 -14.45 24.71
N VAL A 650 11.11 -13.67 24.03
CA VAL A 650 11.37 -13.82 22.60
C VAL A 650 12.82 -14.24 22.45
N SER A 651 13.03 -15.52 22.12
CA SER A 651 14.35 -16.14 22.06
C SER A 651 14.55 -16.92 20.78
N GLY A 652 15.78 -16.91 20.28
CA GLY A 652 16.16 -17.68 19.10
C GLY A 652 16.45 -19.14 19.45
N THR A 653 16.10 -20.07 18.55
CA THR A 653 16.37 -21.50 18.77
C THR A 653 17.86 -21.86 18.67
N GLU A 654 18.70 -20.95 18.18
CA GLU A 654 20.17 -21.10 18.07
C GLU A 654 20.90 -20.10 19.00
N ASP A 655 20.25 -19.65 20.09
CA ASP A 655 20.85 -18.74 21.07
C ASP A 655 21.83 -19.47 22.01
N HIS A 656 23.13 -19.30 21.78
CA HIS A 656 24.20 -19.87 22.63
C HIS A 656 24.30 -19.28 24.05
N MET A 657 23.49 -18.27 24.38
CA MET A 657 23.37 -17.71 25.74
C MET A 657 22.07 -18.13 26.42
N CYS A 658 21.20 -18.88 25.75
CA CYS A 658 19.93 -19.38 26.27
C CYS A 658 19.68 -20.82 25.80
N ASP A 659 20.36 -21.78 26.43
CA ASP A 659 20.09 -23.20 26.18
C ASP A 659 18.63 -23.56 26.48
N ARG A 660 17.98 -24.24 25.53
CA ARG A 660 16.55 -24.52 25.57
C ARG A 660 16.16 -25.44 26.72
N VAL A 661 16.97 -26.44 27.05
CA VAL A 661 16.65 -27.38 28.13
C VAL A 661 16.74 -26.66 29.47
N LEU A 662 17.83 -25.89 29.69
CA LEU A 662 18.00 -25.10 30.91
C LEU A 662 16.94 -23.99 31.04
N PHE A 663 16.51 -23.42 29.91
CA PHE A 663 15.44 -22.44 29.89
C PHE A 663 14.10 -23.08 30.30
N GLU A 664 13.74 -24.22 29.72
CA GLU A 664 12.52 -24.96 30.07
C GLU A 664 12.52 -25.41 31.55
N GLU A 665 13.67 -25.79 32.11
CA GLU A 665 13.85 -26.03 33.54
C GLU A 665 13.63 -24.77 34.38
N THR A 666 14.23 -23.65 33.97
CA THR A 666 14.07 -22.36 34.65
C THR A 666 12.61 -21.91 34.68
N VAL A 667 11.88 -22.06 33.56
CA VAL A 667 10.46 -21.71 33.48
C VAL A 667 9.61 -22.54 34.44
N LYS A 668 9.91 -23.84 34.61
CA LYS A 668 9.21 -24.69 35.60
C LYS A 668 9.45 -24.24 37.04
N GLU A 669 10.58 -23.58 37.32
CA GLU A 669 10.92 -23.05 38.64
C GLU A 669 10.37 -21.63 38.88
N MET A 670 9.87 -20.95 37.84
CA MET A 670 9.25 -19.63 37.95
C MET A 670 7.83 -19.73 38.49
N LYS A 671 7.44 -18.77 39.33
CA LYS A 671 6.05 -18.62 39.80
C LYS A 671 5.20 -17.80 38.82
N ALA A 672 5.82 -16.82 38.17
CA ALA A 672 5.20 -15.93 37.17
C ALA A 672 4.62 -16.70 35.98
N GLY A 673 3.53 -16.20 35.40
CA GLY A 673 3.02 -16.68 34.12
C GLY A 673 3.99 -16.39 32.98
N VAL A 674 4.38 -17.43 32.22
CA VAL A 674 5.40 -17.32 31.16
C VAL A 674 4.84 -17.67 29.79
N ASP A 675 4.97 -16.74 28.85
CA ASP A 675 4.81 -16.98 27.41
C ASP A 675 6.17 -17.01 26.73
N VAL A 676 6.36 -17.93 25.78
CA VAL A 676 7.63 -18.11 25.08
C VAL A 676 7.39 -18.15 23.58
N PHE A 677 8.02 -17.23 22.87
CA PHE A 677 8.10 -17.25 21.43
C PHE A 677 9.51 -17.64 20.98
N TRP A 678 9.61 -18.84 20.39
CA TRP A 678 10.84 -19.36 19.81
C TRP A 678 10.97 -18.97 18.35
N LEU A 679 11.87 -18.05 18.05
CA LEU A 679 12.19 -17.65 16.70
C LEU A 679 13.14 -18.68 16.06
N LYS A 680 12.61 -19.46 15.12
CA LYS A 680 13.33 -20.57 14.48
C LYS A 680 14.56 -20.08 13.72
N GLY A 681 15.71 -20.68 14.02
CA GLY A 681 17.00 -20.40 13.38
C GLY A 681 17.65 -19.08 13.80
N ALA A 682 17.08 -18.38 14.80
CA ALA A 682 17.66 -17.14 15.29
C ALA A 682 18.75 -17.38 16.34
N ASN A 683 19.82 -16.60 16.27
CA ASN A 683 20.87 -16.56 17.30
C ASN A 683 20.53 -15.55 18.42
N HIS A 684 21.47 -15.30 19.35
CA HIS A 684 21.29 -14.29 20.42
C HIS A 684 21.00 -12.88 19.89
N GLY A 685 21.49 -12.58 18.70
CA GLY A 685 21.23 -11.35 17.98
C GLY A 685 19.82 -11.23 17.42
N LEU A 686 18.95 -12.23 17.56
CA LEU A 686 17.72 -12.39 16.78
C LEU A 686 18.00 -12.34 15.26
N THR A 687 19.17 -12.78 14.83
CA THR A 687 19.52 -12.87 13.40
C THR A 687 19.25 -14.28 12.91
N VAL A 688 18.51 -14.40 11.81
CA VAL A 688 18.22 -15.68 11.15
C VAL A 688 18.95 -15.73 9.81
N LYS A 689 19.73 -16.78 9.58
CA LYS A 689 20.45 -16.96 8.32
C LYS A 689 19.48 -16.99 7.13
N GLY A 690 19.71 -16.14 6.13
CA GLY A 690 18.88 -16.06 4.93
C GLY A 690 17.61 -15.21 5.06
N ARG A 691 17.41 -14.49 6.17
CA ARG A 691 16.33 -13.50 6.33
C ARG A 691 16.92 -12.11 6.59
N THR A 692 16.24 -11.08 6.11
CA THR A 692 16.60 -9.68 6.43
C THR A 692 16.24 -9.36 7.89
N GLU A 693 16.98 -8.41 8.48
CA GLU A 693 16.74 -7.95 9.85
C GLU A 693 15.30 -7.43 10.02
N ASP A 694 14.80 -6.64 9.07
CA ASP A 694 13.44 -6.08 9.10
C ASP A 694 12.36 -7.16 9.10
N SER A 695 12.50 -8.21 8.26
CA SER A 695 11.54 -9.32 8.23
C SER A 695 11.48 -10.08 9.55
N VAL A 696 12.62 -10.24 10.22
CA VAL A 696 12.67 -10.87 11.53
C VAL A 696 12.03 -9.95 12.58
N MET A 697 12.32 -8.65 12.52
CA MET A 697 11.74 -7.68 13.45
C MET A 697 10.23 -7.55 13.32
N ASP A 698 9.68 -7.62 12.10
CA ASP A 698 8.24 -7.63 11.88
C ASP A 698 7.54 -8.80 12.60
N GLU A 699 8.13 -10.00 12.52
CA GLU A 699 7.63 -11.19 13.24
C GLU A 699 7.74 -11.02 14.75
N VAL A 700 8.87 -10.54 15.26
CA VAL A 700 9.09 -10.27 16.69
C VAL A 700 8.09 -9.22 17.20
N ASN A 701 7.92 -8.11 16.48
CA ASN A 701 7.01 -7.02 16.82
C ASN A 701 5.57 -7.53 16.92
N LEU A 702 5.12 -8.34 15.95
CA LEU A 702 3.78 -8.91 15.94
C LEU A 702 3.53 -9.78 17.18
N GLN A 703 4.50 -10.60 17.58
CA GLN A 703 4.36 -11.46 18.76
C GLN A 703 4.31 -10.65 20.06
N VAL A 704 5.16 -9.62 20.19
CA VAL A 704 5.13 -8.73 21.35
C VAL A 704 3.79 -7.99 21.44
N LEU A 705 3.29 -7.45 20.33
CA LEU A 705 1.98 -6.78 20.29
C LEU A 705 0.84 -7.73 20.63
N THR A 706 0.86 -8.95 20.08
CA THR A 706 -0.15 -9.98 20.36
C THR A 706 -0.16 -10.33 21.84
N TRP A 707 1.01 -10.43 22.48
CA TRP A 707 1.11 -10.70 23.90
C TRP A 707 0.63 -9.55 24.78
N LEU A 708 0.99 -8.31 24.45
CA LEU A 708 0.55 -7.13 25.20
C LEU A 708 -0.97 -7.00 25.18
N ASN A 709 -1.61 -7.19 24.01
CA ASN A 709 -3.06 -7.12 23.87
C ASN A 709 -3.81 -8.20 24.66
N LYS A 710 -3.16 -9.34 24.98
CA LYS A 710 -3.76 -10.40 25.81
C LYS A 710 -3.81 -10.03 27.29
N GLN A 711 -3.02 -9.07 27.75
CA GLN A 711 -2.93 -8.73 29.18
C GLN A 711 -4.11 -7.87 29.67
N GLY A 712 -5.10 -7.58 28.81
CA GLY A 712 -6.33 -6.87 29.21
C GLY A 712 -6.13 -5.40 29.55
N VAL A 713 -5.13 -4.78 28.91
CA VAL A 713 -4.67 -3.40 29.12
C VAL A 713 -5.04 -2.49 27.97
#